data_AF-A0A2E7BUU8-F1
#
_entry.id   AF-A0A2E7BUU8-F1
#
_cell.length_a   1.000
_cell.length_b   1.000
_cell.length_c   1.000
_cell.angle_alpha   90.00
_cell.angle_beta   90.00
_cell.angle_gamma   90.00
#
_symmetry.space_group_name_H-M   'P 1'
#
loop_
_entity.id
_entity.type
_entity.pdbx_description
1 polymer ?
#
loop_
_entity_poly.entity_id
_entity_poly.type
_entity_poly.pdbx_seq_one_letter_code
_entity_poly.pdbx_strand_id
1 'polypeptide(L)'
;MDRCLFSILSLVVLLSACAGEQVVVRETEASCGNGKIEQGEQCDDGNEDNADECTKACEVALCGDAVTRVDLAMGEEGAEECDDGNAEDSDACLSTCVLARCGDGVIRLDRTEGDDGYEQCDDGNAEDADACRTGCVPARCGDGVIRLDLSEGMAGHEACDDGNDIDDDACRTNCQLHVCGDGVVGPGEGCDDGNEDPTDACAQCQPATCGDGVVQEGERCDDGNEADDDACLSNCAPARCGDGRVYLGEEACDDGNGNDQDACTNGCLEARCGDGILRRDLAPEDASYEECDDGGREEGDGCGASCLSERCGNGRLEAGEGCDDGNGDDQDACTNGCRPARCGDGIVQRGEEACDDGNADDADGCLSNCELARCGDGIIQAPIEACDDGNRSNLDACTNGCERARCGDGIVRQDLDPQAAGYEACEDGNDVNDDACTNACLWARCGDGIVRVGLAPGDPGFEACDDGNGVNTDGCLDNCHDARCGDGVTRGDLPPEHEQFEACDDGNAVDTDDCLSHCVRASCGDGVVWAGEESCDDGNEIAHDACTDTCVVAHCGDGITRLDLGEAEAGFEACDDGNQDNEDDCLNSCLAASCGDGVTRVDLEAGEEGFEECDDGNGDNGDACLANCQGNTCGDGFLHGGAEECDDGNQEAGDGCDGNCRNEVRCQRLGWKSGNANWGCPGGLRMPTRDEWNKVDPCITEGDRNRFSYHHDVAISVGGCNCKWNGGWCGQQSIETIRGGRMCGDYDQLHICVN
;
A
#
# COMPACT_ATOMS: atom_id res chain seq x y z
N MET A 1 19.74 13.91 98.83
CA MET A 1 19.18 14.84 99.84
C MET A 1 19.97 14.62 101.15
N ASP A 2 20.98 15.47 101.42
CA ASP A 2 21.41 16.10 102.71
C ASP A 2 21.63 15.24 104.00
N ARG A 3 22.48 15.51 105.02
CA ARG A 3 23.64 16.39 105.41
C ARG A 3 24.09 15.95 106.86
N CYS A 4 25.14 16.39 107.57
CA CYS A 4 26.54 16.84 107.35
C CYS A 4 27.17 17.28 108.73
N LEU A 5 28.48 17.61 108.80
CA LEU A 5 29.24 18.35 109.88
C LEU A 5 29.78 17.66 111.19
N PHE A 6 31.12 17.47 111.26
CA PHE A 6 32.17 18.07 112.17
C PHE A 6 32.44 17.78 113.71
N SER A 7 33.76 17.71 114.05
CA SER A 7 34.55 18.21 115.26
C SER A 7 34.84 17.38 116.56
N ILE A 8 35.89 17.60 117.44
CA ILE A 8 37.32 18.11 117.38
C ILE A 8 38.13 18.10 118.76
N LEU A 9 39.49 17.98 118.77
CA LEU A 9 40.57 18.64 119.63
C LEU A 9 41.33 18.04 120.91
N SER A 10 42.69 17.92 120.80
CA SER A 10 43.92 18.20 121.69
C SER A 10 44.13 17.71 123.18
N LEU A 11 45.33 17.71 123.86
CA LEU A 11 46.47 18.71 123.92
C LEU A 11 47.86 18.34 124.64
N VAL A 12 49.00 18.25 123.90
CA VAL A 12 50.26 19.13 123.78
C VAL A 12 51.38 19.45 124.87
N VAL A 13 52.59 19.88 124.36
CA VAL A 13 53.82 20.54 124.95
C VAL A 13 54.43 21.68 123.99
N LEU A 14 55.57 22.39 124.26
CA LEU A 14 55.92 23.79 123.77
C LEU A 14 57.26 24.05 122.95
N LEU A 15 57.64 25.33 122.64
CA LEU A 15 58.35 25.83 121.40
C LEU A 15 59.32 27.08 121.56
N SER A 16 60.25 27.41 120.61
CA SER A 16 61.18 28.62 120.45
C SER A 16 61.97 28.58 119.08
N ALA A 17 62.81 29.52 118.52
CA ALA A 17 63.10 31.01 118.45
C ALA A 17 64.60 31.27 117.96
N CYS A 18 65.24 32.34 117.39
CA CYS A 18 65.10 33.65 116.60
C CYS A 18 66.56 34.28 116.45
N ALA A 19 67.06 35.38 115.78
CA ALA A 19 66.87 36.38 114.65
C ALA A 19 68.12 37.39 114.68
N GLY A 20 68.54 38.39 113.83
CA GLY A 20 68.28 39.05 112.50
C GLY A 20 68.93 40.51 112.37
N GLU A 21 69.47 41.03 111.22
CA GLU A 21 70.19 42.38 111.04
C GLU A 21 70.42 42.85 109.53
N GLN A 22 70.58 44.16 109.14
CA GLN A 22 70.70 44.70 107.71
C GLN A 22 71.44 46.10 107.45
N VAL A 23 71.94 46.47 106.21
CA VAL A 23 72.40 47.87 105.77
C VAL A 23 72.72 48.12 104.24
N VAL A 24 72.55 49.35 103.63
CA VAL A 24 72.77 49.72 102.14
C VAL A 24 73.07 51.26 101.83
N VAL A 25 73.80 51.71 100.74
CA VAL A 25 73.96 53.16 100.26
C VAL A 25 74.68 53.50 98.87
N ARG A 26 74.54 54.76 98.27
CA ARG A 26 75.39 55.56 97.26
C ARG A 26 75.13 55.72 95.68
N GLU A 27 74.32 56.73 95.24
CA GLU A 27 73.52 57.09 93.98
C GLU A 27 74.02 57.00 92.46
N THR A 28 73.11 56.86 91.45
CA THR A 28 73.41 56.59 90.00
C THR A 28 72.32 56.91 88.91
N GLU A 29 72.49 56.44 87.65
CA GLU A 29 71.43 56.29 86.61
C GLU A 29 70.90 54.84 86.70
N ALA A 30 69.57 54.66 86.72
CA ALA A 30 68.93 53.41 87.17
C ALA A 30 69.47 52.15 86.45
N SER A 31 69.97 51.21 87.26
CA SER A 31 70.80 50.09 86.84
C SER A 31 70.83 49.06 87.96
N CYS A 32 69.91 48.10 87.91
CA CYS A 32 69.83 46.99 88.85
C CYS A 32 71.21 46.39 89.20
N GLY A 33 71.44 46.10 90.48
CA GLY A 33 72.71 45.63 91.02
C GLY A 33 73.71 46.74 91.37
N ASN A 34 73.29 48.02 91.38
CA ASN A 34 74.20 49.12 91.72
C ASN A 34 74.26 49.41 93.24
N GLY A 35 73.44 48.77 94.06
CA GLY A 35 73.37 48.87 95.52
C GLY A 35 72.37 49.91 96.00
N LYS A 36 71.39 50.28 95.16
CA LYS A 36 70.32 51.25 95.42
C LYS A 36 69.13 51.02 94.52
N ILE A 37 67.98 50.94 95.17
CA ILE A 37 66.67 51.12 94.56
C ILE A 37 66.54 52.56 94.03
N GLU A 38 66.68 52.69 92.73
CA GLU A 38 66.44 53.89 91.93
C GLU A 38 65.03 53.80 91.29
N GLN A 39 64.60 54.82 90.53
CA GLN A 39 63.18 54.94 90.16
C GLN A 39 62.75 53.98 89.04
N GLY A 40 62.50 52.73 89.42
CA GLY A 40 62.01 51.66 88.54
C GLY A 40 62.11 50.24 89.14
N GLU A 41 62.91 50.07 90.20
CA GLU A 41 63.31 48.77 90.76
C GLU A 41 62.42 48.40 91.97
N GLN A 42 62.08 47.11 92.18
CA GLN A 42 61.28 46.67 93.34
C GLN A 42 62.17 46.35 94.55
N CYS A 43 63.30 45.70 94.28
CA CYS A 43 64.43 45.48 95.16
C CYS A 43 65.72 45.84 94.41
N ASP A 44 66.82 46.12 95.11
CA ASP A 44 68.19 46.15 94.57
C ASP A 44 69.09 45.88 95.79
N ASP A 45 69.86 44.80 95.72
CA ASP A 45 70.70 44.30 96.82
C ASP A 45 72.19 44.68 96.64
N GLY A 46 72.56 45.19 95.47
CA GLY A 46 73.93 45.49 95.06
C GLY A 46 74.64 44.42 94.23
N ASN A 47 73.88 43.48 93.64
CA ASN A 47 74.40 42.33 92.91
C ASN A 47 73.51 41.98 91.67
N GLU A 48 73.95 41.05 90.81
CA GLU A 48 73.25 40.64 89.57
C GLU A 48 72.98 39.11 89.52
N ASP A 49 72.96 38.44 90.69
CA ASP A 49 72.53 37.06 90.80
C ASP A 49 71.01 36.93 90.55
N ASN A 50 70.51 35.70 90.64
CA ASN A 50 69.11 35.36 90.49
C ASN A 50 68.58 34.50 91.63
N ALA A 51 69.44 33.81 92.39
CA ALA A 51 69.02 32.75 93.32
C ALA A 51 69.10 33.14 94.81
N ASP A 52 69.09 34.44 95.10
CA ASP A 52 69.00 35.07 96.41
C ASP A 52 67.74 35.97 96.51
N GLU A 53 67.69 36.91 97.46
CA GLU A 53 66.47 37.70 97.77
C GLU A 53 66.02 38.63 96.61
N CYS A 54 66.88 38.97 95.66
CA CYS A 54 66.56 39.89 94.56
C CYS A 54 67.20 39.48 93.23
N THR A 55 66.38 39.11 92.25
CA THR A 55 66.84 38.80 90.90
C THR A 55 67.44 40.03 90.21
N LYS A 56 68.35 39.83 89.24
CA LYS A 56 68.88 40.89 88.34
C LYS A 56 67.84 41.67 87.51
N ALA A 57 66.58 41.27 87.54
CA ALA A 57 65.46 42.04 86.99
C ALA A 57 64.90 43.08 88.00
N CYS A 58 65.44 43.09 89.22
CA CYS A 58 65.00 43.83 90.38
C CYS A 58 63.58 43.43 90.85
N GLU A 59 63.35 42.10 90.90
CA GLU A 59 62.14 41.39 91.37
C GLU A 59 62.51 40.27 92.38
N VAL A 60 61.59 39.88 93.28
CA VAL A 60 61.84 38.99 94.45
C VAL A 60 61.44 37.53 94.16
N ALA A 61 62.22 36.55 94.65
CA ALA A 61 62.04 35.10 94.42
C ALA A 61 61.12 34.38 95.44
N LEU A 62 60.32 33.40 94.99
CA LEU A 62 59.30 32.63 95.75
C LEU A 62 59.00 31.24 95.12
N CYS A 63 58.98 30.13 95.89
CA CYS A 63 58.51 28.80 95.42
C CYS A 63 57.24 28.90 94.54
N GLY A 64 57.34 28.37 93.31
CA GLY A 64 56.33 28.50 92.26
C GLY A 64 56.66 29.58 91.21
N ASP A 65 57.84 30.21 91.25
CA ASP A 65 58.33 31.14 90.21
C ASP A 65 59.49 30.59 89.36
N ALA A 66 59.92 29.35 89.62
CA ALA A 66 61.05 28.65 89.01
C ALA A 66 62.43 29.25 89.35
N VAL A 67 62.54 29.93 90.48
CA VAL A 67 63.78 30.48 91.04
C VAL A 67 64.03 29.87 92.42
N THR A 68 64.39 28.58 92.44
CA THR A 68 64.76 27.86 93.68
C THR A 68 65.82 28.62 94.45
N ARG A 69 65.51 29.01 95.69
CA ARG A 69 66.40 29.81 96.54
C ARG A 69 67.57 28.97 97.05
N VAL A 70 68.80 29.42 96.77
CA VAL A 70 70.03 28.73 97.21
C VAL A 70 70.73 29.43 98.37
N ASP A 71 70.17 30.53 98.87
CA ASP A 71 70.66 31.27 100.04
C ASP A 71 70.21 30.67 101.38
N LEU A 72 69.16 29.82 101.38
CA LEU A 72 68.58 29.13 102.53
C LEU A 72 68.88 27.63 102.54
N ALA A 73 68.91 27.02 103.73
CA ALA A 73 69.14 25.58 103.89
C ALA A 73 67.81 24.79 104.01
N MET A 74 67.82 23.54 103.53
CA MET A 74 66.63 22.68 103.53
C MET A 74 65.97 22.56 104.91
N GLY A 75 64.68 22.92 104.98
CA GLY A 75 63.90 22.97 106.22
C GLY A 75 63.89 24.32 106.95
N GLU A 76 64.53 25.35 106.41
CA GLU A 76 64.34 26.74 106.85
C GLU A 76 63.07 27.35 106.22
N GLU A 77 62.50 28.40 106.82
CA GLU A 77 61.25 29.03 106.37
C GLU A 77 61.48 29.80 105.07
N GLY A 78 61.04 29.22 103.95
CA GLY A 78 61.33 29.72 102.58
C GLY A 78 62.40 28.92 101.82
N ALA A 79 62.80 27.75 102.30
CA ALA A 79 63.68 26.83 101.57
C ALA A 79 62.89 25.71 100.86
N GLU A 80 63.33 25.33 99.66
CA GLU A 80 62.62 24.46 98.72
C GLU A 80 63.42 23.19 98.37
N GLU A 81 62.89 21.97 98.58
CA GLU A 81 63.56 20.76 98.05
C GLU A 81 63.49 20.68 96.51
N CYS A 82 62.45 21.29 95.96
CA CYS A 82 62.20 21.49 94.54
C CYS A 82 61.34 22.76 94.34
N ASP A 83 61.57 23.44 93.22
CA ASP A 83 60.65 24.41 92.61
C ASP A 83 60.74 24.24 91.09
N ASP A 84 59.59 24.13 90.43
CA ASP A 84 59.43 23.93 88.99
C ASP A 84 58.61 25.05 88.32
N GLY A 85 58.21 26.08 89.09
CA GLY A 85 57.38 27.19 88.63
C GLY A 85 55.87 26.93 88.70
N ASN A 86 55.43 25.92 89.46
CA ASN A 86 54.02 25.53 89.54
C ASN A 86 53.58 25.12 90.97
N ALA A 87 52.38 24.51 91.11
CA ALA A 87 51.78 24.15 92.40
C ALA A 87 50.80 22.95 92.31
N GLU A 88 51.05 22.01 91.41
CA GLU A 88 50.19 20.84 91.18
C GLU A 88 50.77 19.59 91.87
N ASP A 89 50.13 19.10 92.94
CA ASP A 89 50.57 17.94 93.74
C ASP A 89 50.72 16.60 92.97
N SER A 90 50.51 16.57 91.66
CA SER A 90 50.53 15.37 90.82
C SER A 90 51.79 15.20 89.97
N ASP A 91 52.81 16.05 90.14
CA ASP A 91 54.07 15.93 89.41
C ASP A 91 55.25 15.45 90.28
N ALA A 92 56.47 15.93 90.01
CA ALA A 92 57.65 15.61 90.79
C ALA A 92 57.72 16.39 92.11
N CYS A 93 57.11 17.57 92.18
CA CYS A 93 57.13 18.46 93.33
C CYS A 93 55.71 18.76 93.82
N LEU A 94 55.40 18.35 95.05
CA LEU A 94 54.18 18.78 95.73
C LEU A 94 54.17 20.31 95.86
N SER A 95 52.98 20.91 95.92
CA SER A 95 52.73 22.35 96.17
C SER A 95 53.27 22.88 97.52
N THR A 96 53.92 22.00 98.29
CA THR A 96 54.66 22.28 99.52
C THR A 96 56.18 22.25 99.34
N CYS A 97 56.66 22.21 98.10
CA CYS A 97 58.06 22.23 97.67
C CYS A 97 58.86 20.97 98.10
N VAL A 98 58.24 19.76 97.97
CA VAL A 98 58.71 18.42 98.45
C VAL A 98 58.36 17.29 97.46
N LEU A 99 59.14 16.20 97.39
CA LEU A 99 58.96 15.08 96.43
C LEU A 99 57.92 13.99 96.83
N ALA A 100 57.04 13.59 95.90
CA ALA A 100 56.02 12.52 96.03
C ALA A 100 56.55 11.07 95.79
N ARG A 101 55.92 10.04 96.38
CA ARG A 101 56.37 8.62 96.34
C ARG A 101 55.28 7.56 96.58
N CYS A 102 55.32 6.48 95.80
CA CYS A 102 54.66 5.18 96.03
C CYS A 102 54.49 4.79 97.52
N GLY A 103 53.24 4.60 97.92
CA GLY A 103 52.81 4.28 99.28
C GLY A 103 52.44 5.51 100.14
N ASP A 104 52.47 6.73 99.57
CA ASP A 104 52.00 7.95 100.25
C ASP A 104 50.53 8.31 99.96
N GLY A 105 49.92 7.64 98.96
CA GLY A 105 48.53 7.81 98.55
C GLY A 105 48.31 8.84 97.43
N VAL A 106 49.37 9.37 96.80
CA VAL A 106 49.31 10.36 95.72
C VAL A 106 49.93 9.78 94.43
N ILE A 107 49.09 9.18 93.59
CA ILE A 107 49.51 8.67 92.27
C ILE A 107 49.99 9.84 91.39
N ARG A 108 51.26 9.77 90.98
CA ARG A 108 51.88 10.75 90.07
C ARG A 108 51.32 10.68 88.65
N LEU A 109 51.09 11.85 88.06
CA LEU A 109 50.55 12.05 86.71
C LEU A 109 51.54 12.70 85.73
N ASP A 110 52.70 13.18 86.20
CA ASP A 110 53.81 13.62 85.33
C ASP A 110 54.61 12.48 84.69
N ARG A 111 54.45 11.27 85.23
CA ARG A 111 55.08 10.04 84.73
C ARG A 111 54.13 9.27 83.84
N THR A 112 54.68 8.62 82.82
CA THR A 112 53.96 7.73 81.90
C THR A 112 54.41 6.27 82.08
N GLU A 113 53.60 5.35 81.56
CA GLU A 113 53.86 3.91 81.73
C GLU A 113 55.22 3.50 81.14
N GLY A 114 56.15 3.13 82.02
CA GLY A 114 57.54 2.78 81.70
C GLY A 114 58.60 3.80 82.14
N ASP A 115 58.21 4.96 82.70
CA ASP A 115 59.15 5.89 83.33
C ASP A 115 59.61 5.39 84.73
N ASP A 116 60.87 5.65 85.09
CA ASP A 116 61.36 5.43 86.46
C ASP A 116 60.54 6.27 87.45
N GLY A 117 59.84 5.61 88.37
CA GLY A 117 58.92 6.26 89.33
C GLY A 117 57.50 6.48 88.82
N TYR A 118 57.08 5.78 87.75
CA TYR A 118 55.66 5.65 87.39
C TYR A 118 54.95 4.62 88.31
N GLU A 119 53.72 4.92 88.68
CA GLU A 119 52.93 4.19 89.67
C GLU A 119 51.54 3.87 89.08
N GLN A 120 51.19 2.59 88.93
CA GLN A 120 49.89 2.16 88.35
C GLN A 120 48.75 2.17 89.39
N CYS A 121 49.11 1.99 90.66
CA CYS A 121 48.23 2.09 91.82
C CYS A 121 49.04 2.61 93.01
N ASP A 122 48.36 3.27 93.94
CA ASP A 122 48.83 3.52 95.31
C ASP A 122 47.59 3.37 96.21
N ASP A 123 47.71 2.60 97.28
CA ASP A 123 46.66 2.39 98.28
C ASP A 123 47.05 2.84 99.70
N GLY A 124 48.22 3.47 99.84
CA GLY A 124 48.81 3.94 101.10
C GLY A 124 49.47 2.83 101.94
N ASN A 125 49.78 1.67 101.35
CA ASN A 125 50.25 0.48 102.05
C ASN A 125 51.38 -0.26 101.30
N ALA A 126 51.78 -1.45 101.76
CA ALA A 126 52.96 -2.18 101.30
C ALA A 126 52.86 -3.71 101.52
N GLU A 127 51.70 -4.30 101.22
CA GLU A 127 51.45 -5.76 101.31
C GLU A 127 51.16 -6.32 99.90
N ASP A 128 51.86 -7.40 99.48
CA ASP A 128 51.80 -7.86 98.08
C ASP A 128 50.58 -8.74 97.71
N ALA A 129 49.68 -9.04 98.67
CA ALA A 129 48.63 -10.05 98.55
C ALA A 129 47.18 -9.49 98.52
N ASP A 130 47.03 -8.18 98.28
CA ASP A 130 45.75 -7.49 98.12
C ASP A 130 45.59 -6.85 96.71
N ALA A 131 45.28 -5.56 96.60
CA ALA A 131 45.02 -4.87 95.34
C ALA A 131 46.27 -4.24 94.71
N CYS A 132 47.27 -3.82 95.50
CA CYS A 132 48.43 -3.08 94.99
C CYS A 132 49.73 -3.56 95.64
N ARG A 133 50.60 -4.19 94.83
CA ARG A 133 51.90 -4.70 95.28
C ARG A 133 52.85 -3.57 95.68
N THR A 134 53.83 -3.90 96.52
CA THR A 134 54.89 -3.01 97.04
C THR A 134 55.69 -2.21 95.99
N GLY A 135 55.59 -2.56 94.70
CA GLY A 135 56.14 -1.81 93.57
C GLY A 135 55.15 -0.87 92.87
N CYS A 136 54.01 -0.53 93.49
CA CYS A 136 52.92 0.26 92.91
C CYS A 136 52.37 -0.30 91.59
N VAL A 137 52.18 -1.64 91.55
CA VAL A 137 51.58 -2.38 90.43
C VAL A 137 50.44 -3.30 90.93
N PRO A 138 49.31 -3.43 90.20
CA PRO A 138 48.20 -4.28 90.64
C PRO A 138 48.56 -5.77 90.64
N ALA A 139 48.11 -6.51 91.66
CA ALA A 139 48.19 -7.98 91.70
C ALA A 139 47.20 -8.62 90.72
N ARG A 140 47.59 -9.74 90.09
CA ARG A 140 46.86 -10.43 89.01
C ARG A 140 47.20 -11.93 88.97
N CYS A 141 46.19 -12.77 88.74
CA CYS A 141 46.39 -14.13 88.21
C CYS A 141 47.55 -14.24 87.20
N GLY A 142 48.42 -15.24 87.40
CA GLY A 142 49.64 -15.48 86.65
C GLY A 142 50.89 -14.81 87.26
N ASP A 143 50.76 -14.08 88.38
CA ASP A 143 51.85 -13.27 88.96
C ASP A 143 52.61 -13.91 90.13
N GLY A 144 52.24 -15.13 90.52
CA GLY A 144 52.87 -15.94 91.55
C GLY A 144 52.35 -15.72 92.96
N VAL A 145 51.32 -14.88 93.15
CA VAL A 145 50.76 -14.54 94.46
C VAL A 145 49.23 -14.59 94.44
N ILE A 146 48.68 -15.75 94.80
CA ILE A 146 47.23 -15.93 95.05
C ILE A 146 46.73 -14.85 96.01
N ARG A 147 45.76 -14.04 95.58
CA ARG A 147 45.14 -13.01 96.41
C ARG A 147 44.34 -13.60 97.56
N LEU A 148 44.59 -13.07 98.76
CA LEU A 148 43.98 -13.57 100.00
C LEU A 148 42.89 -12.63 100.56
N ASP A 149 42.68 -11.47 99.94
CA ASP A 149 41.61 -10.53 100.31
C ASP A 149 40.24 -10.90 99.71
N LEU A 150 40.21 -11.77 98.69
CA LEU A 150 39.02 -12.21 97.97
C LEU A 150 38.68 -13.69 98.23
N SER A 151 37.39 -13.98 98.42
CA SER A 151 36.89 -15.35 98.66
C SER A 151 36.34 -16.01 97.40
N GLU A 152 36.26 -17.34 97.41
CA GLU A 152 35.66 -18.17 96.35
C GLU A 152 34.32 -17.60 95.84
N GLY A 153 34.23 -17.40 94.52
CA GLY A 153 33.06 -16.80 93.85
C GLY A 153 33.02 -15.26 93.83
N MET A 154 34.01 -14.56 94.38
CA MET A 154 34.21 -13.13 94.14
C MET A 154 34.96 -12.90 92.82
N ALA A 155 34.66 -11.80 92.12
CA ALA A 155 35.37 -11.43 90.91
C ALA A 155 36.83 -11.05 91.23
N GLY A 156 37.80 -11.72 90.61
CA GLY A 156 39.22 -11.59 90.92
C GLY A 156 39.74 -12.55 91.99
N HIS A 157 38.94 -13.50 92.47
CA HIS A 157 39.45 -14.60 93.30
C HIS A 157 40.15 -15.66 92.44
N GLU A 158 41.32 -16.11 92.89
CA GLU A 158 42.18 -17.08 92.22
C GLU A 158 42.17 -18.41 93.01
N ALA A 159 41.79 -19.52 92.37
CA ALA A 159 41.72 -20.84 93.02
C ALA A 159 43.08 -21.57 93.03
N CYS A 160 43.93 -21.22 92.08
CA CYS A 160 45.35 -21.57 92.00
C CYS A 160 46.10 -20.40 91.34
N ASP A 161 47.42 -20.34 91.53
CA ASP A 161 48.35 -19.50 90.76
C ASP A 161 49.73 -20.18 90.88
N ASP A 162 50.42 -20.35 89.76
CA ASP A 162 51.76 -20.96 89.66
C ASP A 162 52.80 -20.00 89.04
N GLY A 163 52.42 -18.72 88.85
CA GLY A 163 53.28 -17.64 88.38
C GLY A 163 53.52 -17.62 86.87
N ASN A 164 52.56 -18.12 86.07
CA ASN A 164 52.69 -18.11 84.62
C ASN A 164 51.35 -18.05 83.85
N ASP A 165 51.42 -17.68 82.56
CA ASP A 165 50.28 -17.54 81.64
C ASP A 165 50.24 -18.70 80.62
N ILE A 166 50.27 -19.96 81.09
CA ILE A 166 50.15 -21.16 80.24
C ILE A 166 48.98 -22.00 80.73
N ASP A 167 48.06 -22.38 79.83
CA ASP A 167 46.87 -23.13 80.24
C ASP A 167 47.14 -24.63 80.49
N ASP A 168 48.21 -25.24 79.96
CA ASP A 168 48.41 -26.70 79.89
C ASP A 168 49.27 -27.34 81.01
N ASP A 169 49.56 -26.63 82.11
CA ASP A 169 50.39 -27.13 83.22
C ASP A 169 49.67 -27.42 84.56
N ALA A 170 49.66 -26.53 85.54
CA ALA A 170 49.12 -26.81 86.88
C ALA A 170 47.88 -25.97 87.24
N CYS A 171 47.73 -24.82 86.60
CA CYS A 171 46.61 -23.90 86.73
C CYS A 171 46.35 -23.24 85.38
N ARG A 172 45.08 -23.04 85.01
CA ARG A 172 44.74 -22.32 83.77
C ARG A 172 44.96 -20.81 83.94
N THR A 173 45.12 -20.09 82.84
CA THR A 173 45.32 -18.62 82.78
C THR A 173 44.20 -17.78 83.38
N ASN A 174 43.08 -18.40 83.75
CA ASN A 174 41.95 -17.81 84.47
C ASN A 174 41.97 -18.10 85.99
N CYS A 175 43.07 -18.69 86.48
CA CYS A 175 43.30 -19.15 87.85
C CYS A 175 42.30 -20.20 88.35
N GLN A 176 41.98 -21.17 87.48
CA GLN A 176 41.12 -22.33 87.77
C GLN A 176 41.82 -23.65 87.41
N LEU A 177 41.46 -24.71 88.15
CA LEU A 177 41.94 -26.08 87.89
C LEU A 177 41.30 -26.67 86.62
N HIS A 178 42.01 -27.60 85.97
CA HIS A 178 41.50 -28.38 84.83
C HIS A 178 40.30 -29.26 85.20
N VAL A 179 39.37 -29.38 84.25
CA VAL A 179 38.34 -30.41 84.18
C VAL A 179 38.06 -30.79 82.72
N CYS A 180 38.18 -32.08 82.41
CA CYS A 180 37.72 -32.67 81.15
C CYS A 180 36.39 -32.08 80.64
N GLY A 181 36.42 -31.57 79.41
CA GLY A 181 35.38 -30.78 78.78
C GLY A 181 35.56 -29.26 78.95
N ASP A 182 36.75 -28.76 79.31
CA ASP A 182 37.01 -27.32 79.48
C ASP A 182 37.79 -26.64 78.34
N GLY A 183 38.26 -27.42 77.36
CA GLY A 183 38.93 -26.97 76.15
C GLY A 183 40.46 -27.05 76.22
N VAL A 184 41.01 -27.57 77.33
CA VAL A 184 42.45 -27.66 77.58
C VAL A 184 42.80 -29.05 78.10
N VAL A 185 43.62 -29.80 77.34
CA VAL A 185 44.09 -31.14 77.74
C VAL A 185 44.99 -31.05 78.97
N GLY A 186 44.45 -31.32 80.15
CA GLY A 186 45.15 -31.20 81.42
C GLY A 186 45.95 -32.45 81.84
N PRO A 187 46.69 -32.38 82.96
CA PRO A 187 47.54 -33.48 83.47
C PRO A 187 46.78 -34.74 83.93
N GLY A 188 46.30 -35.53 82.97
CA GLY A 188 45.60 -36.79 83.20
C GLY A 188 44.64 -37.17 82.07
N GLU A 189 44.31 -36.22 81.20
CA GLU A 189 43.39 -36.38 80.08
C GLU A 189 44.13 -36.85 78.81
N GLY A 190 43.52 -37.75 78.04
CA GLY A 190 44.05 -38.24 76.76
C GLY A 190 43.64 -37.37 75.57
N CYS A 191 42.57 -36.59 75.76
CA CYS A 191 42.03 -35.55 74.89
C CYS A 191 41.12 -34.64 75.73
N ASP A 192 40.80 -33.48 75.17
CA ASP A 192 39.75 -32.55 75.62
C ASP A 192 39.39 -31.71 74.38
N ASP A 193 38.11 -31.52 74.11
CA ASP A 193 37.57 -30.71 73.00
C ASP A 193 36.57 -29.63 73.45
N GLY A 194 36.49 -29.38 74.76
CA GLY A 194 35.63 -28.36 75.36
C GLY A 194 34.20 -28.77 75.65
N ASN A 195 33.91 -30.08 75.71
CA ASN A 195 32.59 -30.57 76.15
C ASN A 195 32.60 -32.00 76.77
N GLU A 196 31.43 -32.51 77.16
CA GLU A 196 31.24 -33.83 77.81
C GLU A 196 30.44 -34.84 76.94
N ASP A 197 30.23 -34.59 75.63
CA ASP A 197 29.49 -35.51 74.75
C ASP A 197 30.37 -36.72 74.36
N PRO A 198 29.95 -37.98 74.60
CA PRO A 198 30.78 -39.15 74.28
C PRO A 198 30.74 -39.57 72.81
N THR A 199 30.12 -38.79 71.91
CA THR A 199 29.91 -39.16 70.49
C THR A 199 30.75 -38.37 69.48
N ASP A 200 31.64 -37.50 69.95
CA ASP A 200 32.57 -36.73 69.13
C ASP A 200 33.97 -37.39 69.09
N ALA A 201 35.05 -36.63 69.31
CA ALA A 201 36.42 -37.12 69.28
C ALA A 201 36.93 -37.62 70.65
N CYS A 202 36.24 -37.30 71.76
CA CYS A 202 36.80 -37.47 73.11
C CYS A 202 35.85 -38.13 74.15
N ALA A 203 35.51 -39.39 73.93
CA ALA A 203 34.74 -40.16 74.89
C ALA A 203 35.47 -40.31 76.24
N GLN A 204 34.92 -39.71 77.30
CA GLN A 204 35.40 -39.84 78.69
C GLN A 204 36.90 -39.50 78.85
N CYS A 205 37.34 -38.42 78.19
CA CYS A 205 38.73 -37.95 78.22
C CYS A 205 39.73 -38.95 77.62
N GLN A 206 39.27 -39.89 76.79
CA GLN A 206 40.08 -40.81 75.99
C GLN A 206 39.73 -40.61 74.50
N PRO A 207 40.71 -40.70 73.58
CA PRO A 207 40.43 -40.58 72.15
C PRO A 207 39.51 -41.71 71.67
N ALA A 208 38.71 -41.41 70.64
CA ALA A 208 37.81 -42.37 70.01
C ALA A 208 38.47 -43.73 69.65
N THR A 209 37.78 -44.84 69.95
CA THR A 209 38.26 -46.22 69.73
C THR A 209 37.15 -47.22 69.44
N CYS A 210 37.08 -47.64 68.17
CA CYS A 210 36.27 -48.75 67.69
C CYS A 210 36.25 -50.01 68.57
N GLY A 211 35.04 -50.53 68.79
CA GLY A 211 34.74 -51.72 69.58
C GLY A 211 34.35 -51.41 71.03
N ASP A 212 34.08 -50.15 71.38
CA ASP A 212 33.72 -49.74 72.75
C ASP A 212 32.20 -49.67 73.03
N GLY A 213 31.39 -49.69 71.97
CA GLY A 213 29.94 -49.61 72.00
C GLY A 213 29.34 -48.22 71.73
N VAL A 214 30.16 -47.22 71.38
CA VAL A 214 29.73 -45.83 71.11
C VAL A 214 30.30 -45.33 69.79
N VAL A 215 29.46 -45.19 68.76
CA VAL A 215 29.87 -44.63 67.46
C VAL A 215 30.33 -43.17 67.61
N GLN A 216 31.62 -42.94 67.40
CA GLN A 216 32.31 -41.64 67.60
C GLN A 216 32.56 -40.88 66.28
N GLU A 217 33.05 -39.63 66.32
CA GLU A 217 33.25 -38.83 65.10
C GLU A 217 34.36 -39.41 64.21
N GLY A 218 33.93 -40.02 63.10
CA GLY A 218 34.78 -40.65 62.09
C GLY A 218 34.43 -42.12 61.86
N GLU A 219 33.73 -42.74 62.80
CA GLU A 219 33.24 -44.11 62.73
C GLU A 219 31.93 -44.21 61.96
N ARG A 220 31.59 -45.43 61.52
CA ARG A 220 30.38 -45.69 60.70
C ARG A 220 29.45 -46.74 61.29
N CYS A 221 29.98 -47.53 62.21
CA CYS A 221 29.32 -48.51 63.05
C CYS A 221 30.20 -48.69 64.29
N ASP A 222 29.63 -49.24 65.34
CA ASP A 222 30.32 -49.88 66.47
C ASP A 222 29.28 -50.84 67.07
N ASP A 223 29.66 -52.09 67.34
CA ASP A 223 28.79 -53.10 67.96
C ASP A 223 29.34 -53.64 69.31
N GLY A 224 30.37 -52.98 69.85
CA GLY A 224 31.01 -53.29 71.13
C GLY A 224 31.97 -54.47 71.10
N ASN A 225 32.54 -54.81 69.94
CA ASN A 225 33.41 -55.97 69.78
C ASN A 225 34.50 -55.82 68.69
N GLU A 226 35.44 -56.78 68.63
CA GLU A 226 36.61 -56.77 67.71
C GLU A 226 36.51 -57.85 66.61
N ALA A 227 35.29 -58.26 66.24
CA ALA A 227 35.09 -59.26 65.19
C ALA A 227 35.23 -58.65 63.78
N ASP A 228 35.19 -59.54 62.79
CA ASP A 228 35.52 -59.24 61.39
C ASP A 228 34.57 -60.02 60.42
N ASP A 229 33.53 -60.66 61.00
CA ASP A 229 32.56 -61.56 60.36
C ASP A 229 31.09 -61.31 60.80
N ASP A 230 30.83 -60.18 61.45
CA ASP A 230 29.53 -59.63 61.87
C ASP A 230 29.34 -58.18 61.35
N ALA A 231 28.43 -57.39 61.93
CA ALA A 231 27.91 -56.16 61.33
C ALA A 231 28.93 -55.00 61.27
N CYS A 232 29.89 -54.94 62.19
CA CYS A 232 30.96 -53.95 62.20
C CYS A 232 32.34 -54.62 62.23
N LEU A 233 33.18 -54.32 61.24
CA LEU A 233 34.57 -54.78 61.24
C LEU A 233 35.35 -54.08 62.36
N SER A 234 36.40 -54.74 62.86
CA SER A 234 37.39 -54.26 63.85
C SER A 234 38.13 -52.94 63.53
N ASN A 235 37.74 -52.25 62.45
CA ASN A 235 38.22 -50.94 62.01
C ASN A 235 37.09 -49.90 61.80
N CYS A 236 35.88 -50.19 62.32
CA CYS A 236 34.67 -49.38 62.23
C CYS A 236 34.20 -49.04 60.81
N ALA A 237 34.54 -49.92 59.85
CA ALA A 237 33.81 -50.04 58.60
C ALA A 237 32.64 -51.02 58.79
N PRO A 238 31.42 -50.70 58.30
CA PRO A 238 30.32 -51.65 58.31
C PRO A 238 30.61 -52.82 57.37
N ALA A 239 30.05 -53.99 57.69
CA ALA A 239 29.90 -55.09 56.76
C ALA A 239 29.35 -54.59 55.41
N ARG A 240 29.89 -55.11 54.30
CA ARG A 240 29.54 -54.61 52.98
C ARG A 240 29.53 -55.71 51.93
N CYS A 241 28.31 -56.10 51.57
CA CYS A 241 27.98 -56.82 50.35
C CYS A 241 28.84 -56.44 49.14
N GLY A 242 29.33 -57.43 48.41
CA GLY A 242 30.22 -57.28 47.27
C GLY A 242 31.68 -57.03 47.67
N ASP A 243 32.19 -57.68 48.73
CA ASP A 243 33.61 -57.57 49.13
C ASP A 243 34.41 -58.90 49.14
N GLY A 244 33.74 -60.05 49.03
CA GLY A 244 34.35 -61.37 48.97
C GLY A 244 34.26 -62.17 50.28
N ARG A 245 33.46 -61.71 51.24
CA ARG A 245 33.19 -62.32 52.55
C ARG A 245 31.69 -62.45 52.75
N VAL A 246 31.26 -63.43 53.56
CA VAL A 246 29.85 -63.55 53.98
C VAL A 246 29.75 -63.24 55.48
N TYR A 247 29.15 -62.10 55.82
CA TYR A 247 28.97 -61.63 57.20
C TYR A 247 27.77 -62.33 57.88
N LEU A 248 27.99 -62.93 59.05
CA LEU A 248 27.11 -63.95 59.65
C LEU A 248 25.86 -63.35 60.29
N GLY A 249 24.77 -63.30 59.53
CA GLY A 249 23.44 -62.91 60.00
C GLY A 249 22.92 -61.62 59.37
N GLU A 250 23.82 -60.82 58.80
CA GLU A 250 23.47 -59.63 58.01
C GLU A 250 23.12 -59.99 56.55
N GLU A 251 23.72 -61.05 56.01
CA GLU A 251 23.64 -61.40 54.58
C GLU A 251 23.53 -62.91 54.31
N ALA A 252 23.00 -63.27 53.13
CA ALA A 252 22.76 -64.65 52.72
C ALA A 252 23.78 -65.18 51.69
N CYS A 253 24.41 -64.30 50.94
CA CYS A 253 25.49 -64.57 49.99
C CYS A 253 26.41 -63.35 49.89
N ASP A 254 27.56 -63.54 49.23
CA ASP A 254 28.42 -62.50 48.66
C ASP A 254 29.19 -63.18 47.51
N ASP A 255 29.41 -62.48 46.40
CA ASP A 255 30.18 -62.98 45.25
C ASP A 255 31.41 -62.11 44.89
N GLY A 256 31.75 -61.16 45.76
CA GLY A 256 32.91 -60.28 45.63
C GLY A 256 32.71 -59.10 44.67
N ASN A 257 31.49 -58.79 44.23
CA ASN A 257 31.25 -57.65 43.34
C ASN A 257 29.92 -56.93 43.59
N GLY A 258 29.77 -55.74 42.98
CA GLY A 258 28.63 -54.83 43.19
C GLY A 258 27.65 -54.81 42.02
N ASN A 259 27.40 -55.98 41.43
CA ASN A 259 26.43 -56.19 40.37
C ASN A 259 25.21 -56.91 40.95
N ASP A 260 24.02 -56.64 40.40
CA ASP A 260 22.80 -57.34 40.79
C ASP A 260 22.55 -58.59 39.93
N GLN A 261 23.19 -58.66 38.76
CA GLN A 261 22.84 -59.57 37.67
C GLN A 261 23.68 -60.87 37.65
N ASP A 262 24.26 -61.24 38.79
CA ASP A 262 25.04 -62.47 38.99
C ASP A 262 24.72 -63.15 40.34
N ALA A 263 25.68 -63.80 41.01
CA ALA A 263 25.37 -64.83 42.00
C ALA A 263 24.68 -64.30 43.27
N CYS A 264 24.94 -63.04 43.62
CA CYS A 264 24.31 -62.32 44.72
C CYS A 264 23.77 -60.97 44.24
N THR A 265 22.76 -60.44 44.91
CA THR A 265 22.26 -59.07 44.68
C THR A 265 23.08 -58.05 45.48
N ASN A 266 23.06 -56.77 45.12
CA ASN A 266 23.62 -55.68 45.96
C ASN A 266 22.89 -55.55 47.33
N GLY A 267 21.73 -56.20 47.50
CA GLY A 267 21.03 -56.37 48.78
C GLY A 267 21.44 -57.63 49.55
N CYS A 268 22.46 -58.36 49.09
CA CYS A 268 23.01 -59.58 49.67
C CYS A 268 22.02 -60.74 49.89
N LEU A 269 21.05 -60.81 48.99
CA LEU A 269 20.14 -61.95 48.79
C LEU A 269 20.58 -62.74 47.54
N GLU A 270 20.48 -64.07 47.58
CA GLU A 270 20.75 -64.93 46.41
C GLU A 270 19.78 -64.55 45.29
N ALA A 271 20.30 -64.09 44.15
CA ALA A 271 19.51 -63.71 42.98
C ALA A 271 18.82 -64.93 42.34
N ARG A 272 17.51 -64.86 42.18
CA ARG A 272 16.61 -65.99 41.89
C ARG A 272 15.31 -65.52 41.20
N CYS A 273 15.18 -65.80 39.90
CA CYS A 273 13.92 -65.94 39.15
C CYS A 273 12.63 -65.64 39.94
N GLY A 274 12.00 -64.50 39.68
CA GLY A 274 10.87 -63.95 40.41
C GLY A 274 11.26 -63.06 41.58
N ASP A 275 12.43 -62.41 41.51
CA ASP A 275 12.83 -61.34 42.44
C ASP A 275 12.97 -59.96 41.76
N GLY A 276 12.86 -59.91 40.43
CA GLY A 276 12.93 -58.71 39.59
C GLY A 276 14.31 -58.44 38.99
N ILE A 277 15.28 -59.36 39.11
CA ILE A 277 16.69 -59.08 38.86
C ILE A 277 17.32 -60.11 37.89
N LEU A 278 17.15 -59.83 36.59
CA LEU A 278 17.63 -60.69 35.50
C LEU A 278 19.14 -61.03 35.56
N ARG A 279 19.45 -62.30 35.79
CA ARG A 279 20.80 -62.90 35.70
C ARG A 279 21.40 -62.83 34.31
N ARG A 280 22.72 -62.60 34.23
CA ARG A 280 23.47 -62.49 32.96
C ARG A 280 24.84 -63.19 32.95
N ASP A 281 25.24 -63.80 34.06
CA ASP A 281 26.46 -64.60 34.19
C ASP A 281 26.30 -66.05 33.71
N LEU A 282 25.07 -66.57 33.72
CA LEU A 282 24.73 -67.94 33.34
C LEU A 282 24.41 -68.07 31.83
N ALA A 283 24.65 -69.26 31.27
CA ALA A 283 24.32 -69.58 29.88
C ALA A 283 22.95 -70.29 29.77
N PRO A 284 22.25 -70.27 28.62
CA PRO A 284 20.94 -70.92 28.43
C PRO A 284 20.86 -72.45 28.64
N GLU A 285 21.98 -73.08 29.00
CA GLU A 285 22.14 -74.49 29.32
C GLU A 285 22.32 -74.76 30.84
N ASP A 286 22.43 -73.71 31.66
CA ASP A 286 22.55 -73.79 33.11
C ASP A 286 21.19 -73.88 33.81
N ALA A 287 21.10 -74.68 34.88
CA ALA A 287 19.85 -75.01 35.58
C ALA A 287 19.26 -73.88 36.44
N SER A 288 19.81 -72.67 36.35
CA SER A 288 19.29 -71.45 36.99
C SER A 288 19.42 -70.24 36.05
N TYR A 289 19.58 -70.48 34.75
CA TYR A 289 19.48 -69.46 33.73
C TYR A 289 18.04 -68.94 33.63
N GLU A 290 17.92 -67.65 33.35
CA GLU A 290 16.70 -66.92 33.20
C GLU A 290 16.87 -65.93 32.02
N GLU A 291 15.82 -65.81 31.22
CA GLU A 291 15.75 -64.98 30.03
C GLU A 291 15.02 -63.65 30.29
N CYS A 292 14.21 -63.64 31.35
CA CYS A 292 13.45 -62.51 31.88
C CYS A 292 13.37 -62.64 33.41
N ASP A 293 13.06 -61.55 34.11
CA ASP A 293 12.50 -61.57 35.45
C ASP A 293 11.64 -60.30 35.61
N ASP A 294 10.42 -60.44 36.15
CA ASP A 294 9.46 -59.35 36.38
C ASP A 294 9.06 -59.19 37.86
N GLY A 295 9.69 -59.95 38.77
CA GLY A 295 9.34 -60.04 40.19
C GLY A 295 8.17 -60.97 40.47
N GLY A 296 7.71 -61.73 39.48
CA GLY A 296 6.62 -62.69 39.54
C GLY A 296 7.04 -64.15 39.38
N ARG A 297 6.07 -65.04 39.54
CA ARG A 297 6.10 -66.45 39.10
C ARG A 297 4.67 -66.92 38.81
N GLU A 298 3.86 -66.05 38.22
CA GLU A 298 2.56 -66.48 37.70
C GLU A 298 2.78 -67.12 36.30
N GLU A 299 1.72 -67.41 35.57
CA GLU A 299 1.80 -67.94 34.20
C GLU A 299 0.89 -67.03 33.34
N GLY A 300 1.43 -66.44 32.28
CA GLY A 300 0.73 -65.55 31.35
C GLY A 300 0.87 -64.04 31.63
N ASP A 301 1.80 -63.61 32.48
CA ASP A 301 2.17 -62.20 32.73
C ASP A 301 3.30 -61.70 31.80
N GLY A 302 4.15 -62.62 31.33
CA GLY A 302 5.23 -62.40 30.36
C GLY A 302 6.55 -63.07 30.75
N CYS A 303 6.70 -63.44 32.02
CA CYS A 303 7.83 -64.21 32.51
C CYS A 303 7.37 -65.36 33.41
N GLY A 304 7.04 -66.48 32.78
CA GLY A 304 6.45 -67.63 33.48
C GLY A 304 7.33 -68.17 34.61
N ALA A 305 6.75 -68.98 35.50
CA ALA A 305 7.33 -69.49 36.75
C ALA A 305 8.69 -70.28 36.69
N SER A 306 9.35 -70.32 35.53
CA SER A 306 10.73 -70.79 35.32
C SER A 306 11.68 -69.74 34.73
N CYS A 307 11.24 -68.47 34.67
CA CYS A 307 11.93 -67.29 34.17
C CYS A 307 12.48 -67.41 32.74
N LEU A 308 11.66 -68.06 31.90
CA LEU A 308 11.83 -68.13 30.45
C LEU A 308 10.74 -67.24 29.84
N SER A 309 11.05 -66.52 28.76
CA SER A 309 10.10 -65.55 28.21
C SER A 309 8.87 -66.24 27.64
N GLU A 310 7.71 -65.99 28.25
CA GLU A 310 6.39 -66.37 27.73
C GLU A 310 5.98 -65.37 26.64
N ARG A 311 6.72 -65.44 25.54
CA ARG A 311 6.52 -64.64 24.33
C ARG A 311 6.46 -65.58 23.14
N CYS A 312 5.60 -65.25 22.19
CA CYS A 312 5.60 -65.92 20.90
C CYS A 312 6.93 -65.70 20.16
N GLY A 313 7.30 -66.66 19.33
CA GLY A 313 8.56 -66.66 18.59
C GLY A 313 9.75 -67.16 19.42
N ASN A 314 9.53 -67.97 20.45
CA ASN A 314 10.60 -68.47 21.32
C ASN A 314 11.12 -69.90 20.96
N GLY A 315 10.35 -70.65 20.15
CA GLY A 315 10.68 -71.99 19.68
C GLY A 315 10.01 -73.13 20.46
N ARG A 316 9.00 -72.82 21.28
CA ARG A 316 8.29 -73.70 22.22
C ARG A 316 6.80 -73.36 22.19
N LEU A 317 5.96 -74.24 22.73
CA LEU A 317 4.50 -74.08 22.66
C LEU A 317 3.93 -74.09 24.08
N GLU A 318 3.71 -72.88 24.60
CA GLU A 318 3.41 -72.61 26.00
C GLU A 318 1.90 -72.65 26.30
N ALA A 319 1.52 -72.53 27.58
CA ALA A 319 0.19 -72.83 28.12
C ALA A 319 -0.89 -71.75 27.85
N GLY A 320 -0.99 -71.30 26.60
CA GLY A 320 -1.98 -70.33 26.12
C GLY A 320 -1.95 -70.12 24.60
N GLU A 321 -0.93 -70.66 23.94
CA GLU A 321 -0.57 -70.39 22.55
C GLU A 321 -1.25 -71.35 21.58
N GLY A 322 -1.61 -70.85 20.39
CA GLY A 322 -2.20 -71.66 19.32
C GLY A 322 -1.17 -72.26 18.35
N CYS A 323 0.05 -71.72 18.36
CA CYS A 323 1.23 -72.10 17.58
C CYS A 323 2.46 -71.40 18.17
N ASP A 324 3.65 -71.77 17.71
CA ASP A 324 4.91 -71.02 17.75
C ASP A 324 5.83 -71.66 16.70
N ASP A 325 6.69 -70.87 16.06
CA ASP A 325 7.67 -71.30 15.06
C ASP A 325 9.10 -70.79 15.33
N GLY A 326 9.33 -70.19 16.50
CA GLY A 326 10.66 -69.76 16.96
C GLY A 326 11.22 -68.51 16.30
N ASN A 327 10.36 -67.63 15.77
CA ASN A 327 10.77 -66.36 15.21
C ASN A 327 9.75 -65.23 15.46
N GLY A 328 10.19 -63.98 15.32
CA GLY A 328 9.38 -62.79 15.62
C GLY A 328 8.81 -62.06 14.39
N ASP A 329 8.73 -62.71 13.23
CA ASP A 329 8.12 -62.15 12.02
C ASP A 329 6.63 -62.54 11.98
N ASP A 330 5.71 -61.59 12.19
CA ASP A 330 4.27 -61.83 12.09
C ASP A 330 3.83 -62.44 10.73
N GLN A 331 4.67 -62.31 9.69
CA GLN A 331 4.42 -62.71 8.30
C GLN A 331 4.69 -64.21 8.00
N ASP A 332 4.74 -65.11 8.98
CA ASP A 332 4.71 -66.55 8.73
C ASP A 332 3.70 -67.36 9.60
N ALA A 333 4.00 -68.61 9.93
CA ALA A 333 2.95 -69.57 10.31
C ALA A 333 2.23 -69.22 11.63
N CYS A 334 2.88 -68.44 12.48
CA CYS A 334 2.35 -67.95 13.74
C CYS A 334 2.54 -66.44 13.89
N THR A 335 1.43 -65.74 14.15
CA THR A 335 1.49 -64.32 14.54
C THR A 335 2.22 -64.15 15.88
N ASN A 336 2.86 -63.00 16.13
CA ASN A 336 3.49 -62.66 17.43
C ASN A 336 2.49 -62.63 18.60
N GLY A 337 1.19 -62.64 18.31
CA GLY A 337 0.11 -62.86 19.29
C GLY A 337 -0.18 -64.34 19.60
N CYS A 338 0.67 -65.27 19.16
CA CYS A 338 0.59 -66.72 19.28
C CYS A 338 -0.75 -67.32 18.86
N ARG A 339 -1.18 -66.90 17.66
CA ARG A 339 -2.35 -67.42 16.95
C ARG A 339 -1.93 -67.86 15.56
N PRO A 340 -2.42 -69.02 15.07
CA PRO A 340 -2.16 -69.45 13.70
C PRO A 340 -2.66 -68.39 12.74
N ALA A 341 -1.77 -67.94 11.86
CA ALA A 341 -2.04 -66.92 10.86
C ALA A 341 -3.24 -67.27 9.98
N ARG A 342 -4.03 -66.25 9.63
CA ARG A 342 -5.27 -66.38 8.88
C ARG A 342 -5.50 -65.13 8.05
N CYS A 343 -5.70 -65.31 6.74
CA CYS A 343 -6.38 -64.33 5.91
C CYS A 343 -7.54 -63.62 6.64
N GLY A 344 -7.45 -62.30 6.69
CA GLY A 344 -8.35 -61.39 7.39
C GLY A 344 -7.96 -61.10 8.84
N ASP A 345 -6.71 -61.31 9.25
CA ASP A 345 -6.21 -60.99 10.61
C ASP A 345 -5.31 -59.74 10.69
N GLY A 346 -4.94 -59.16 9.54
CA GLY A 346 -4.25 -57.88 9.38
C GLY A 346 -2.79 -57.99 8.95
N ILE A 347 -2.36 -59.21 8.60
CA ILE A 347 -0.94 -59.58 8.57
C ILE A 347 -0.63 -60.42 7.33
N VAL A 348 0.02 -59.80 6.34
CA VAL A 348 0.30 -60.41 5.03
C VAL A 348 1.28 -61.58 5.11
N GLN A 349 0.80 -62.81 4.89
CA GLN A 349 1.61 -64.02 5.07
C GLN A 349 2.57 -64.30 3.91
N ARG A 350 3.88 -64.24 4.17
CA ARG A 350 4.93 -64.16 3.15
C ARG A 350 5.08 -65.45 2.32
N GLY A 351 4.33 -65.52 1.22
CA GLY A 351 4.46 -66.55 0.20
C GLY A 351 3.29 -67.54 0.15
N GLU A 352 2.39 -67.50 1.13
CA GLU A 352 1.08 -68.17 1.07
C GLU A 352 -0.01 -67.18 0.63
N GLU A 353 0.06 -65.91 1.05
CA GLU A 353 -0.94 -64.87 0.79
C GLU A 353 -0.30 -63.67 0.05
N ALA A 354 -1.13 -62.88 -0.64
CA ALA A 354 -0.68 -61.76 -1.48
C ALA A 354 -1.00 -60.37 -0.88
N CYS A 355 -1.97 -60.32 0.03
CA CYS A 355 -2.40 -59.17 0.82
C CYS A 355 -3.12 -59.69 2.08
N ASP A 356 -3.37 -58.80 3.03
CA ASP A 356 -4.30 -58.96 4.15
C ASP A 356 -4.57 -57.53 4.68
N ASP A 357 -5.83 -57.18 4.92
CA ASP A 357 -6.28 -55.87 5.42
C ASP A 357 -7.02 -55.95 6.77
N GLY A 358 -7.04 -57.14 7.40
CA GLY A 358 -7.58 -57.35 8.74
C GLY A 358 -9.09 -57.51 8.79
N ASN A 359 -9.73 -57.81 7.66
CA ASN A 359 -11.16 -58.05 7.62
C ASN A 359 -11.60 -59.09 6.56
N ALA A 360 -12.86 -59.04 6.13
CA ALA A 360 -13.45 -60.00 5.19
C ALA A 360 -14.60 -59.36 4.38
N ASP A 361 -14.48 -58.05 4.12
CA ASP A 361 -15.03 -57.47 2.90
C ASP A 361 -14.19 -57.99 1.70
N ASP A 362 -14.66 -57.76 0.48
CA ASP A 362 -13.91 -58.05 -0.75
C ASP A 362 -13.61 -56.74 -1.52
N ALA A 363 -13.88 -55.58 -0.90
CA ALA A 363 -14.05 -54.28 -1.58
C ALA A 363 -13.13 -53.15 -1.07
N ASP A 364 -12.04 -53.48 -0.38
CA ASP A 364 -11.10 -52.51 0.21
C ASP A 364 -9.61 -52.74 -0.12
N GLY A 365 -9.27 -53.83 -0.83
CA GLY A 365 -7.96 -54.01 -1.47
C GLY A 365 -7.42 -55.44 -1.43
N CYS A 366 -7.93 -56.24 -0.51
CA CYS A 366 -7.75 -57.68 -0.51
C CYS A 366 -9.10 -58.38 -0.72
N LEU A 367 -9.07 -59.61 -1.23
CA LEU A 367 -10.23 -60.48 -1.18
C LEU A 367 -10.23 -61.26 0.14
N SER A 368 -11.40 -61.72 0.58
CA SER A 368 -11.58 -62.62 1.73
C SER A 368 -10.93 -64.02 1.59
N ASN A 369 -10.14 -64.25 0.53
CA ASN A 369 -9.25 -65.40 0.33
C ASN A 369 -7.75 -65.03 0.25
N CYS A 370 -7.42 -63.75 0.48
CA CYS A 370 -6.08 -63.16 0.50
C CYS A 370 -5.26 -63.26 -0.79
N GLU A 371 -5.96 -63.38 -1.91
CA GLU A 371 -5.44 -62.98 -3.21
C GLU A 371 -5.63 -61.45 -3.39
N LEU A 372 -4.62 -60.78 -3.93
CA LEU A 372 -4.76 -59.40 -4.42
C LEU A 372 -5.85 -59.37 -5.48
N ALA A 373 -6.94 -58.68 -5.16
CA ALA A 373 -8.08 -58.36 -6.01
C ALA A 373 -7.63 -57.57 -7.25
N ARG A 374 -8.38 -57.67 -8.36
CA ARG A 374 -7.87 -57.29 -9.67
C ARG A 374 -8.96 -56.83 -10.62
N CYS A 375 -8.73 -55.64 -11.19
CA CYS A 375 -9.44 -55.15 -12.36
C CYS A 375 -9.81 -56.24 -13.38
N GLY A 376 -11.10 -56.37 -13.60
CA GLY A 376 -11.78 -57.43 -14.33
C GLY A 376 -12.19 -58.66 -13.53
N ASP A 377 -12.44 -58.57 -12.22
CA ASP A 377 -12.90 -59.70 -11.39
C ASP A 377 -14.38 -59.64 -10.95
N GLY A 378 -15.01 -58.46 -11.06
CA GLY A 378 -16.45 -58.24 -10.83
C GLY A 378 -16.79 -57.55 -9.51
N ILE A 379 -15.80 -57.13 -8.72
CA ILE A 379 -15.96 -56.41 -7.44
C ILE A 379 -15.39 -54.99 -7.60
N ILE A 380 -15.92 -53.98 -6.89
CA ILE A 380 -15.45 -52.58 -7.00
C ILE A 380 -14.85 -52.12 -5.67
N GLN A 381 -13.52 -52.08 -5.61
CA GLN A 381 -12.74 -51.73 -4.43
C GLN A 381 -12.50 -50.21 -4.31
N ALA A 382 -13.41 -49.46 -3.69
CA ALA A 382 -13.21 -48.03 -3.49
C ALA A 382 -12.28 -47.77 -2.28
N PRO A 383 -11.11 -47.10 -2.42
CA PRO A 383 -10.75 -46.14 -3.48
C PRO A 383 -9.66 -46.62 -4.46
N ILE A 384 -9.32 -47.91 -4.46
CA ILE A 384 -8.25 -48.49 -5.28
C ILE A 384 -8.65 -48.49 -6.77
N GLU A 385 -9.91 -48.77 -7.06
CA GLU A 385 -10.50 -48.68 -8.40
C GLU A 385 -11.77 -47.84 -8.42
N ALA A 386 -11.99 -47.16 -9.55
CA ALA A 386 -13.19 -46.36 -9.75
C ALA A 386 -14.38 -47.20 -10.27
N CYS A 387 -14.09 -48.36 -10.86
CA CYS A 387 -15.05 -49.30 -11.44
C CYS A 387 -14.42 -50.69 -11.51
N ASP A 388 -15.26 -51.66 -11.81
CA ASP A 388 -14.93 -52.96 -12.37
C ASP A 388 -16.19 -53.42 -13.12
N ASP A 389 -16.04 -54.10 -14.26
CA ASP A 389 -17.15 -54.64 -15.06
C ASP A 389 -17.04 -56.15 -15.34
N GLY A 390 -16.22 -56.85 -14.55
CA GLY A 390 -16.03 -58.30 -14.57
C GLY A 390 -15.20 -58.81 -15.74
N ASN A 391 -14.48 -57.92 -16.45
CA ASN A 391 -13.68 -58.32 -17.61
C ASN A 391 -12.46 -57.42 -17.87
N ARG A 392 -11.67 -57.75 -18.90
CA ARG A 392 -10.38 -57.10 -19.22
C ARG A 392 -10.38 -56.48 -20.61
N SER A 393 -11.47 -55.79 -20.92
CA SER A 393 -11.60 -54.93 -22.07
C SER A 393 -11.25 -53.48 -21.67
N ASN A 394 -11.23 -52.61 -22.67
CA ASN A 394 -10.94 -51.18 -22.56
C ASN A 394 -12.07 -50.35 -23.18
N LEU A 395 -13.08 -51.00 -23.76
CA LEU A 395 -14.06 -50.42 -24.70
C LEU A 395 -15.47 -50.43 -24.10
N ASP A 396 -15.54 -50.42 -22.77
CA ASP A 396 -16.72 -50.70 -21.95
C ASP A 396 -16.74 -49.81 -20.69
N ALA A 397 -17.39 -50.22 -19.61
CA ALA A 397 -17.63 -49.33 -18.46
C ALA A 397 -16.35 -49.01 -17.68
N CYS A 398 -15.35 -49.89 -17.74
CA CYS A 398 -14.08 -49.75 -17.07
C CYS A 398 -12.91 -49.96 -18.03
N THR A 399 -11.79 -49.30 -17.74
CA THR A 399 -10.51 -49.57 -18.44
C THR A 399 -9.77 -50.71 -17.75
N ASN A 400 -8.81 -51.37 -18.44
CA ASN A 400 -7.88 -52.32 -17.80
C ASN A 400 -7.00 -51.67 -16.70
N GLY A 401 -6.98 -50.33 -16.59
CA GLY A 401 -6.35 -49.59 -15.49
C GLY A 401 -7.27 -49.34 -14.30
N CYS A 402 -8.53 -49.79 -14.38
CA CYS A 402 -9.58 -49.60 -13.39
C CYS A 402 -9.98 -48.16 -13.07
N GLU A 403 -9.67 -47.27 -14.01
CA GLU A 403 -10.33 -45.99 -14.16
C GLU A 403 -11.62 -46.17 -14.98
N ARG A 404 -12.66 -45.39 -14.64
CA ARG A 404 -13.89 -45.32 -15.45
C ARG A 404 -13.54 -44.78 -16.82
N ALA A 405 -13.95 -45.50 -17.86
CA ALA A 405 -13.90 -45.02 -19.23
C ALA A 405 -14.61 -43.68 -19.31
N ARG A 406 -13.92 -42.68 -19.87
CA ARG A 406 -14.36 -41.30 -19.95
C ARG A 406 -13.80 -40.63 -21.19
N CYS A 407 -14.55 -39.68 -21.70
CA CYS A 407 -14.04 -38.75 -22.68
C CYS A 407 -12.73 -38.09 -22.22
N GLY A 408 -11.76 -38.00 -23.13
CA GLY A 408 -10.43 -37.44 -22.91
C GLY A 408 -9.39 -38.44 -22.39
N ASP A 409 -9.73 -39.71 -22.12
CA ASP A 409 -8.77 -40.72 -21.64
C ASP A 409 -7.98 -41.44 -22.76
N GLY A 410 -8.33 -41.17 -24.03
CA GLY A 410 -7.69 -41.76 -25.20
C GLY A 410 -8.29 -43.09 -25.67
N ILE A 411 -9.39 -43.57 -25.09
CA ILE A 411 -10.00 -44.87 -25.40
C ILE A 411 -11.51 -44.79 -25.70
N VAL A 412 -11.91 -44.86 -26.99
CA VAL A 412 -13.33 -44.88 -27.39
C VAL A 412 -14.09 -46.10 -26.84
N ARG A 413 -15.06 -45.86 -25.95
CA ARG A 413 -16.04 -46.82 -25.45
C ARG A 413 -17.07 -47.26 -26.51
N GLN A 414 -17.34 -48.56 -26.62
CA GLN A 414 -18.08 -49.20 -27.72
C GLN A 414 -19.11 -50.27 -27.30
N ASP A 415 -19.30 -50.54 -26.00
CA ASP A 415 -20.36 -51.42 -25.47
C ASP A 415 -21.76 -50.82 -25.53
N LEU A 416 -21.86 -49.48 -25.57
CA LEU A 416 -23.10 -48.73 -25.52
C LEU A 416 -23.72 -48.46 -26.91
N ASP A 417 -25.06 -48.43 -26.97
CA ASP A 417 -25.79 -47.93 -28.13
C ASP A 417 -25.49 -46.43 -28.36
N PRO A 418 -25.43 -45.93 -29.62
CA PRO A 418 -25.17 -44.50 -29.95
C PRO A 418 -26.17 -43.45 -29.46
N GLN A 419 -27.05 -43.81 -28.53
CA GLN A 419 -28.10 -42.98 -27.92
C GLN A 419 -28.14 -43.16 -26.38
N ALA A 420 -27.24 -43.98 -25.83
CA ALA A 420 -27.09 -44.18 -24.39
C ALA A 420 -26.17 -43.12 -23.78
N ALA A 421 -26.42 -42.74 -22.52
CA ALA A 421 -25.56 -41.80 -21.80
C ALA A 421 -24.19 -42.44 -21.52
N GLY A 422 -23.10 -41.75 -21.90
CA GLY A 422 -21.73 -42.27 -21.84
C GLY A 422 -21.28 -43.04 -23.08
N TYR A 423 -22.04 -43.03 -24.18
CA TYR A 423 -21.54 -43.46 -25.48
C TYR A 423 -20.58 -42.42 -26.07
N GLU A 424 -19.48 -42.89 -26.67
CA GLU A 424 -18.42 -42.05 -27.21
C GLU A 424 -18.34 -42.24 -28.74
N ALA A 425 -18.54 -41.14 -29.47
CA ALA A 425 -18.55 -41.13 -30.93
C ALA A 425 -17.18 -40.81 -31.55
N CYS A 426 -16.33 -40.12 -30.79
CA CYS A 426 -14.93 -39.77 -31.08
C CYS A 426 -14.13 -39.82 -29.76
N GLU A 427 -12.81 -39.69 -29.86
CA GLU A 427 -11.86 -39.55 -28.76
C GLU A 427 -10.50 -39.14 -29.36
N ASP A 428 -9.77 -38.24 -28.71
CA ASP A 428 -8.44 -37.77 -29.16
C ASP A 428 -7.43 -37.54 -28.00
N GLY A 429 -7.80 -37.90 -26.77
CA GLY A 429 -6.93 -37.96 -25.59
C GLY A 429 -6.79 -36.64 -24.83
N ASN A 430 -7.82 -35.78 -24.87
CA ASN A 430 -7.73 -34.43 -24.31
C ASN A 430 -9.08 -33.82 -23.87
N ASP A 431 -9.04 -32.78 -23.02
CA ASP A 431 -10.21 -32.09 -22.45
C ASP A 431 -10.51 -30.73 -23.13
N VAL A 432 -10.13 -30.54 -24.40
CA VAL A 432 -10.33 -29.26 -25.14
C VAL A 432 -11.56 -29.35 -26.05
N ASN A 433 -12.64 -28.75 -25.57
CA ASN A 433 -13.97 -28.87 -26.15
C ASN A 433 -14.09 -28.29 -27.59
N ASP A 434 -13.14 -27.44 -28.01
CA ASP A 434 -13.19 -26.67 -29.26
C ASP A 434 -12.38 -27.27 -30.44
N ASP A 435 -11.93 -28.52 -30.37
CA ASP A 435 -11.14 -29.14 -31.46
C ASP A 435 -11.96 -29.98 -32.48
N ALA A 436 -11.85 -31.31 -32.52
CA ALA A 436 -12.67 -32.22 -33.33
C ALA A 436 -13.61 -33.09 -32.48
N CYS A 437 -13.33 -33.25 -31.19
CA CYS A 437 -14.15 -34.00 -30.25
C CYS A 437 -14.52 -33.12 -29.06
N THR A 438 -15.82 -32.99 -28.79
CA THR A 438 -16.29 -32.26 -27.59
C THR A 438 -15.92 -33.03 -26.32
N ASN A 439 -15.89 -32.38 -25.16
CA ASN A 439 -15.71 -33.03 -23.85
C ASN A 439 -16.87 -33.97 -23.45
N ALA A 440 -17.90 -34.09 -24.30
CA ALA A 440 -18.96 -35.10 -24.21
C ALA A 440 -18.68 -36.33 -25.12
N CYS A 441 -17.52 -36.37 -25.76
CA CYS A 441 -17.07 -37.29 -26.80
C CYS A 441 -18.05 -37.49 -27.95
N LEU A 442 -18.72 -36.40 -28.31
CA LEU A 442 -19.46 -36.26 -29.54
C LEU A 442 -18.64 -35.42 -30.52
N TRP A 443 -18.69 -35.78 -31.80
CA TRP A 443 -18.11 -34.98 -32.88
C TRP A 443 -18.67 -33.57 -32.81
N ALA A 444 -17.79 -32.57 -32.65
CA ALA A 444 -18.18 -31.16 -32.62
C ALA A 444 -18.84 -30.77 -33.95
N ARG A 445 -19.95 -30.02 -33.87
CA ARG A 445 -20.83 -29.68 -34.99
C ARG A 445 -21.57 -28.39 -34.74
N CYS A 446 -21.57 -27.55 -35.77
CA CYS A 446 -22.53 -26.47 -35.97
C CYS A 446 -23.93 -26.73 -35.35
N GLY A 447 -24.30 -25.87 -34.40
CA GLY A 447 -25.52 -25.91 -33.61
C GLY A 447 -25.39 -26.64 -32.28
N ASP A 448 -24.18 -26.97 -31.81
CA ASP A 448 -23.94 -27.60 -30.50
C ASP A 448 -23.46 -26.63 -29.40
N GLY A 449 -23.14 -25.39 -29.77
CA GLY A 449 -22.74 -24.30 -28.88
C GLY A 449 -21.24 -24.08 -28.79
N ILE A 450 -20.44 -24.71 -29.67
CA ILE A 450 -19.00 -24.82 -29.51
C ILE A 450 -18.27 -24.50 -30.84
N VAL A 451 -17.87 -23.23 -31.02
CA VAL A 451 -17.08 -22.79 -32.18
C VAL A 451 -15.73 -23.51 -32.23
N ARG A 452 -15.43 -24.23 -33.31
CA ARG A 452 -14.23 -25.07 -33.41
C ARG A 452 -12.94 -24.29 -33.72
N VAL A 453 -12.07 -24.13 -32.72
CA VAL A 453 -10.82 -23.36 -32.76
C VAL A 453 -9.64 -24.22 -33.27
N GLY A 454 -9.70 -24.65 -34.52
CA GLY A 454 -8.60 -25.40 -35.14
C GLY A 454 -8.53 -25.40 -36.66
N LEU A 455 -9.57 -24.90 -37.34
CA LEU A 455 -9.67 -24.86 -38.80
C LEU A 455 -9.59 -23.43 -39.32
N ALA A 456 -9.15 -23.25 -40.57
CA ALA A 456 -9.11 -21.94 -41.21
C ALA A 456 -10.38 -21.68 -42.04
N PRO A 457 -10.76 -20.41 -42.29
CA PRO A 457 -11.89 -20.08 -43.15
C PRO A 457 -11.77 -20.72 -44.54
N GLY A 458 -12.67 -21.66 -44.84
CA GLY A 458 -12.69 -22.46 -46.07
C GLY A 458 -12.23 -23.91 -45.94
N ASP A 459 -11.76 -24.34 -44.76
CA ASP A 459 -11.54 -25.76 -44.46
C ASP A 459 -12.89 -26.49 -44.21
N PRO A 460 -13.02 -27.79 -44.56
CA PRO A 460 -14.26 -28.54 -44.33
C PRO A 460 -14.59 -28.67 -42.84
N GLY A 461 -15.74 -28.14 -42.42
CA GLY A 461 -16.17 -28.12 -41.02
C GLY A 461 -15.58 -26.97 -40.20
N PHE A 462 -15.07 -25.92 -40.85
CA PHE A 462 -14.86 -24.62 -40.20
C PHE A 462 -16.20 -23.95 -39.89
N GLU A 463 -16.32 -23.42 -38.68
CA GLU A 463 -17.45 -22.62 -38.19
C GLU A 463 -16.95 -21.21 -37.82
N ALA A 464 -17.65 -20.16 -38.24
CA ALA A 464 -17.34 -18.77 -37.88
C ALA A 464 -17.98 -18.38 -36.53
N CYS A 465 -19.19 -18.90 -36.30
CA CYS A 465 -20.00 -18.77 -35.11
C CYS A 465 -20.65 -20.12 -34.77
N ASP A 466 -21.11 -20.28 -33.54
CA ASP A 466 -22.02 -21.34 -33.09
C ASP A 466 -22.66 -20.82 -31.80
N ASP A 467 -23.98 -20.90 -31.71
CA ASP A 467 -24.76 -20.41 -30.58
C ASP A 467 -25.63 -21.50 -29.90
N GLY A 468 -25.46 -22.77 -30.30
CA GLY A 468 -26.15 -23.94 -29.72
C GLY A 468 -27.57 -24.15 -30.24
N ASN A 469 -27.85 -23.67 -31.45
CA ASN A 469 -29.17 -23.39 -31.97
C ASN A 469 -29.17 -23.58 -33.51
N GLY A 470 -30.30 -23.35 -34.16
CA GLY A 470 -30.51 -23.51 -35.61
C GLY A 470 -31.55 -22.54 -36.14
N VAL A 471 -31.50 -21.30 -35.66
CA VAL A 471 -32.43 -20.22 -35.98
C VAL A 471 -31.67 -19.15 -36.75
N ASN A 472 -31.74 -19.21 -38.08
CA ASN A 472 -31.06 -18.28 -38.99
C ASN A 472 -31.41 -16.78 -38.81
N THR A 473 -32.27 -16.40 -37.85
CA THR A 473 -32.72 -15.02 -37.62
C THR A 473 -32.09 -14.39 -36.37
N ASP A 474 -30.95 -14.89 -35.91
CA ASP A 474 -30.16 -14.32 -34.83
C ASP A 474 -28.71 -14.05 -35.29
N GLY A 475 -27.71 -14.17 -34.41
CA GLY A 475 -26.31 -13.89 -34.76
C GLY A 475 -25.64 -14.96 -35.61
N CYS A 476 -26.20 -16.17 -35.70
CA CYS A 476 -25.56 -17.31 -36.37
C CYS A 476 -26.54 -18.08 -37.28
N LEU A 477 -26.10 -18.42 -38.49
CA LEU A 477 -26.87 -19.24 -39.41
C LEU A 477 -26.78 -20.73 -39.05
N ASP A 478 -27.73 -21.55 -39.49
CA ASP A 478 -27.78 -23.02 -39.31
C ASP A 478 -26.66 -23.79 -40.05
N ASN A 479 -25.80 -23.04 -40.75
CA ASN A 479 -24.59 -23.48 -41.43
C ASN A 479 -23.30 -22.92 -40.78
N CYS A 480 -23.44 -22.18 -39.67
CA CYS A 480 -22.37 -21.61 -38.86
C CYS A 480 -21.44 -20.61 -39.57
N HIS A 481 -22.03 -19.85 -40.50
CA HIS A 481 -21.54 -18.53 -40.86
C HIS A 481 -22.28 -17.46 -40.05
N ASP A 482 -21.60 -16.36 -39.72
CA ASP A 482 -22.23 -15.21 -39.06
C ASP A 482 -23.37 -14.68 -39.95
N ALA A 483 -24.52 -14.38 -39.35
CA ALA A 483 -25.61 -13.71 -40.06
C ALA A 483 -25.17 -12.29 -40.49
N ARG A 484 -25.42 -11.94 -41.75
CA ARG A 484 -24.90 -10.73 -42.40
C ARG A 484 -25.83 -10.26 -43.49
N CYS A 485 -26.24 -9.00 -43.38
CA CYS A 485 -26.88 -8.24 -44.44
C CYS A 485 -26.39 -8.57 -45.86
N GLY A 486 -27.33 -9.06 -46.68
CA GLY A 486 -27.14 -9.59 -48.01
C GLY A 486 -26.96 -11.12 -48.08
N ASP A 487 -27.27 -11.88 -47.03
CA ASP A 487 -27.18 -13.35 -47.04
C ASP A 487 -28.50 -14.08 -47.37
N GLY A 488 -29.64 -13.38 -47.26
CA GLY A 488 -30.97 -13.89 -47.55
C GLY A 488 -31.82 -14.14 -46.30
N VAL A 489 -31.32 -13.85 -45.10
CA VAL A 489 -32.07 -13.99 -43.85
C VAL A 489 -31.94 -12.76 -42.95
N THR A 490 -33.07 -12.26 -42.44
CA THR A 490 -33.09 -11.12 -41.51
C THR A 490 -32.75 -11.50 -40.08
N ARG A 491 -31.70 -10.89 -39.52
CA ARG A 491 -31.39 -10.91 -38.09
C ARG A 491 -32.38 -10.08 -37.25
N GLY A 492 -33.13 -10.77 -36.38
CA GLY A 492 -34.23 -10.22 -35.59
C GLY A 492 -34.22 -10.59 -34.10
N ASP A 493 -33.11 -11.11 -33.56
CA ASP A 493 -32.88 -11.31 -32.12
C ASP A 493 -32.70 -9.98 -31.36
N LEU A 494 -32.22 -8.95 -32.06
CA LEU A 494 -31.85 -7.65 -31.51
C LEU A 494 -33.01 -6.64 -31.47
N PRO A 495 -32.94 -5.62 -30.59
CA PRO A 495 -33.83 -4.47 -30.65
C PRO A 495 -33.66 -3.66 -31.96
N PRO A 496 -34.71 -3.04 -32.53
CA PRO A 496 -34.63 -2.25 -33.76
C PRO A 496 -33.66 -1.06 -33.71
N GLU A 497 -33.30 -0.58 -32.52
CA GLU A 497 -32.29 0.45 -32.31
C GLU A 497 -30.83 -0.04 -32.32
N HIS A 498 -30.57 -1.33 -32.58
CA HIS A 498 -29.23 -1.92 -32.58
C HIS A 498 -28.57 -1.89 -33.96
N GLU A 499 -27.28 -1.57 -34.01
CA GLU A 499 -26.41 -1.51 -35.20
C GLU A 499 -26.23 -2.83 -36.00
N GLN A 500 -26.95 -3.89 -35.62
CA GLN A 500 -26.88 -5.24 -36.20
C GLN A 500 -28.28 -5.87 -36.31
N PHE A 501 -29.35 -5.08 -36.12
CA PHE A 501 -30.72 -5.50 -36.41
C PHE A 501 -31.04 -5.23 -37.88
N GLU A 502 -31.68 -6.18 -38.55
CA GLU A 502 -31.91 -6.12 -39.99
C GLU A 502 -33.41 -5.95 -40.28
N ALA A 503 -33.79 -4.76 -40.72
CA ALA A 503 -35.20 -4.40 -40.99
C ALA A 503 -35.73 -5.05 -42.28
N CYS A 504 -34.82 -5.46 -43.16
CA CYS A 504 -34.99 -6.28 -44.34
C CYS A 504 -33.68 -7.02 -44.62
N ASP A 505 -33.74 -8.02 -45.48
CA ASP A 505 -32.62 -8.63 -46.19
C ASP A 505 -33.22 -9.23 -47.47
N ASP A 506 -32.59 -9.03 -48.62
CA ASP A 506 -33.06 -9.53 -49.93
C ASP A 506 -32.08 -10.54 -50.59
N GLY A 507 -31.04 -10.95 -49.86
CA GLY A 507 -30.01 -11.88 -50.34
C GLY A 507 -28.95 -11.24 -51.22
N ASN A 508 -28.84 -9.90 -51.24
CA ASN A 508 -27.77 -9.22 -51.96
C ASN A 508 -27.33 -7.88 -51.32
N ALA A 509 -26.43 -7.16 -51.99
CA ALA A 509 -25.80 -5.94 -51.48
C ALA A 509 -25.76 -4.85 -52.56
N VAL A 510 -26.88 -4.71 -53.27
CA VAL A 510 -27.19 -3.55 -54.11
C VAL A 510 -28.10 -2.64 -53.27
N ASP A 511 -28.05 -1.33 -53.52
CA ASP A 511 -28.82 -0.34 -52.74
C ASP A 511 -30.09 0.14 -53.48
N THR A 512 -30.51 -0.53 -54.56
CA THR A 512 -31.53 -0.01 -55.51
C THR A 512 -32.75 -0.91 -55.67
N ASP A 513 -32.90 -1.86 -54.75
CA ASP A 513 -33.90 -2.92 -54.70
C ASP A 513 -34.54 -2.97 -53.29
N ASP A 514 -35.13 -4.09 -52.87
CA ASP A 514 -36.04 -4.14 -51.71
C ASP A 514 -35.37 -3.80 -50.36
N CYS A 515 -34.04 -3.87 -50.28
CA CYS A 515 -33.25 -3.56 -49.11
C CYS A 515 -31.94 -2.81 -49.46
N LEU A 516 -31.48 -1.91 -48.59
CA LEU A 516 -30.17 -1.26 -48.73
C LEU A 516 -29.06 -2.20 -48.22
N SER A 517 -27.82 -2.03 -48.68
CA SER A 517 -26.64 -2.87 -48.30
C SER A 517 -26.21 -2.77 -46.81
N HIS A 518 -26.99 -2.09 -45.99
CA HIS A 518 -26.87 -1.98 -44.54
C HIS A 518 -28.20 -2.32 -43.80
N CYS A 519 -29.08 -3.05 -44.48
CA CYS A 519 -30.30 -3.70 -44.00
C CYS A 519 -31.35 -2.78 -43.34
N VAL A 520 -31.40 -1.57 -43.87
CA VAL A 520 -32.53 -0.63 -43.77
C VAL A 520 -33.32 -0.73 -45.08
N ARG A 521 -34.65 -0.58 -45.02
CA ARG A 521 -35.50 -0.56 -46.21
C ARG A 521 -35.33 0.76 -46.94
N ALA A 522 -35.21 0.71 -48.27
CA ALA A 522 -35.29 1.90 -49.12
C ALA A 522 -36.60 2.66 -48.85
N SER A 523 -36.56 4.00 -48.89
CA SER A 523 -37.73 4.86 -48.70
C SER A 523 -37.46 6.26 -49.23
N CYS A 524 -38.39 6.77 -50.05
CA CYS A 524 -38.41 8.15 -50.52
C CYS A 524 -37.86 9.18 -49.53
N GLY A 525 -36.81 9.89 -49.95
CA GLY A 525 -36.08 10.88 -49.17
C GLY A 525 -34.83 10.34 -48.47
N ASP A 526 -34.39 9.10 -48.73
CA ASP A 526 -33.17 8.53 -48.16
C ASP A 526 -31.88 8.84 -48.98
N GLY A 527 -32.05 9.32 -50.21
CA GLY A 527 -30.97 9.66 -51.14
C GLY A 527 -30.71 8.60 -52.22
N VAL A 528 -31.49 7.52 -52.29
CA VAL A 528 -31.25 6.38 -53.19
C VAL A 528 -32.51 6.01 -53.99
N VAL A 529 -32.54 6.39 -55.27
CA VAL A 529 -33.68 6.14 -56.18
C VAL A 529 -33.98 4.64 -56.32
N TRP A 530 -35.08 4.17 -55.74
CA TRP A 530 -35.51 2.78 -55.80
C TRP A 530 -35.96 2.39 -57.23
N ALA A 531 -35.28 1.42 -57.85
CA ALA A 531 -35.26 1.24 -59.31
C ALA A 531 -36.49 0.52 -59.89
N GLY A 532 -37.67 1.14 -59.76
CA GLY A 532 -38.90 0.68 -60.40
C GLY A 532 -40.19 1.21 -59.75
N GLU A 533 -40.13 1.59 -58.48
CA GLU A 533 -41.25 2.21 -57.75
C GLU A 533 -41.14 3.75 -57.77
N GLU A 534 -39.92 4.29 -57.65
CA GLU A 534 -39.65 5.73 -57.51
C GLU A 534 -38.99 6.32 -58.76
N SER A 535 -39.27 7.59 -59.07
CA SER A 535 -38.80 8.27 -60.29
C SER A 535 -37.69 9.29 -60.04
N CYS A 536 -37.58 9.77 -58.81
CA CYS A 536 -36.48 10.57 -58.28
C CYS A 536 -36.34 10.30 -56.78
N ASP A 537 -35.23 10.73 -56.22
CA ASP A 537 -34.98 10.93 -54.80
C ASP A 537 -33.86 12.00 -54.72
N ASP A 538 -34.00 12.99 -53.84
CA ASP A 538 -33.01 14.04 -53.60
C ASP A 538 -32.55 14.14 -52.12
N GLY A 539 -32.88 13.12 -51.32
CA GLY A 539 -32.50 12.98 -49.93
C GLY A 539 -33.40 13.72 -48.94
N ASN A 540 -34.65 14.04 -49.32
CA ASN A 540 -35.61 14.70 -48.44
C ASN A 540 -37.10 14.49 -48.82
N GLU A 541 -38.02 14.92 -47.94
CA GLU A 541 -39.50 14.76 -48.09
C GLU A 541 -40.22 16.09 -48.43
N ILE A 542 -39.55 17.12 -48.96
CA ILE A 542 -40.18 18.43 -49.22
C ILE A 542 -40.75 18.48 -50.65
N ALA A 543 -42.06 18.33 -50.79
CA ALA A 543 -42.77 18.35 -52.08
C ALA A 543 -42.80 19.70 -52.84
N HIS A 544 -41.75 20.53 -52.76
CA HIS A 544 -41.63 21.83 -53.43
C HIS A 544 -40.22 22.06 -54.03
N ASP A 545 -39.41 21.01 -54.18
CA ASP A 545 -38.07 21.09 -54.77
C ASP A 545 -37.90 20.21 -56.03
N ALA A 546 -36.93 19.30 -56.08
CA ALA A 546 -36.69 18.49 -57.28
C ALA A 546 -37.56 17.24 -57.36
N CYS A 547 -38.10 16.78 -56.23
CA CYS A 547 -38.89 15.58 -56.10
C CYS A 547 -40.10 15.83 -55.17
N THR A 548 -41.21 15.10 -55.35
CA THR A 548 -42.33 15.17 -54.43
C THR A 548 -42.05 14.38 -53.14
N ASP A 549 -42.85 14.62 -52.09
CA ASP A 549 -42.95 13.76 -50.87
C ASP A 549 -43.44 12.32 -51.13
N THR A 550 -43.53 11.96 -52.40
CA THR A 550 -44.05 10.72 -52.99
C THR A 550 -43.15 10.22 -54.14
N CYS A 551 -41.93 10.78 -54.23
CA CYS A 551 -40.84 10.42 -55.15
C CYS A 551 -41.19 10.39 -56.65
N VAL A 552 -42.01 11.37 -57.06
CA VAL A 552 -42.29 11.73 -58.45
C VAL A 552 -41.59 13.06 -58.77
N VAL A 553 -41.12 13.25 -60.00
CA VAL A 553 -40.48 14.51 -60.40
C VAL A 553 -41.55 15.60 -60.54
N ALA A 554 -41.38 16.74 -59.85
CA ALA A 554 -42.28 17.89 -59.98
C ALA A 554 -42.30 18.43 -61.41
N HIS A 555 -43.49 18.71 -61.94
CA HIS A 555 -43.74 19.02 -63.35
C HIS A 555 -44.85 20.05 -63.54
N CYS A 556 -44.49 21.26 -64.00
CA CYS A 556 -45.38 22.25 -64.60
C CYS A 556 -46.69 21.70 -65.19
N GLY A 557 -47.79 22.07 -64.54
CA GLY A 557 -49.15 21.59 -64.77
C GLY A 557 -49.62 20.51 -63.79
N ASP A 558 -48.91 20.26 -62.68
CA ASP A 558 -49.29 19.28 -61.64
C ASP A 558 -49.87 19.92 -60.36
N GLY A 559 -49.78 21.25 -60.23
CA GLY A 559 -50.26 22.04 -59.10
C GLY A 559 -49.20 22.31 -58.02
N ILE A 560 -47.94 21.97 -58.27
CA ILE A 560 -46.80 22.14 -57.36
C ILE A 560 -45.79 23.09 -58.00
N THR A 561 -45.66 24.31 -57.46
CA THR A 561 -44.58 25.22 -57.87
C THR A 561 -43.26 24.86 -57.20
N ARG A 562 -42.20 24.77 -58.00
CA ARG A 562 -40.82 24.64 -57.49
C ARG A 562 -40.31 25.91 -56.81
N LEU A 563 -40.04 25.79 -55.51
CA LEU A 563 -39.54 26.88 -54.65
C LEU A 563 -38.03 26.76 -54.36
N ASP A 564 -37.36 25.73 -54.87
CA ASP A 564 -35.92 25.50 -54.71
C ASP A 564 -35.05 26.32 -55.67
N LEU A 565 -35.59 26.65 -56.84
CA LEU A 565 -34.93 27.40 -57.91
C LEU A 565 -35.27 28.90 -57.85
N GLY A 566 -34.38 29.74 -58.38
CA GLY A 566 -34.63 31.17 -58.60
C GLY A 566 -35.05 31.51 -60.03
N GLU A 567 -35.66 32.69 -60.23
CA GLU A 567 -36.17 33.23 -61.52
C GLU A 567 -35.23 33.16 -62.74
N ALA A 568 -33.92 32.95 -62.53
CA ALA A 568 -32.91 32.88 -63.59
C ALA A 568 -32.38 31.45 -63.87
N GLU A 569 -32.96 30.44 -63.22
CA GLU A 569 -32.49 29.05 -63.26
C GLU A 569 -33.42 28.16 -64.10
N ALA A 570 -32.84 27.18 -64.81
CA ALA A 570 -33.58 26.39 -65.78
C ALA A 570 -34.43 25.33 -65.08
N GLY A 571 -35.76 25.45 -65.22
CA GLY A 571 -36.74 24.64 -64.48
C GLY A 571 -37.45 25.40 -63.36
N PHE A 572 -37.17 26.69 -63.17
CA PHE A 572 -37.97 27.57 -62.31
C PHE A 572 -39.39 27.74 -62.87
N GLU A 573 -40.38 27.74 -61.98
CA GLU A 573 -41.81 27.85 -62.29
C GLU A 573 -42.36 29.10 -61.59
N ALA A 574 -42.76 30.11 -62.35
CA ALA A 574 -43.28 31.37 -61.82
C ALA A 574 -44.73 31.24 -61.30
N CYS A 575 -45.48 30.29 -61.87
CA CYS A 575 -46.81 29.87 -61.44
C CYS A 575 -47.09 28.45 -61.93
N ASP A 576 -48.04 27.77 -61.28
CA ASP A 576 -48.64 26.51 -61.71
C ASP A 576 -50.12 26.53 -61.28
N ASP A 577 -51.03 26.21 -62.19
CA ASP A 577 -52.49 26.19 -61.97
C ASP A 577 -53.09 24.77 -61.98
N GLY A 578 -52.24 23.74 -62.08
CA GLY A 578 -52.61 22.33 -62.10
C GLY A 578 -53.12 21.83 -63.46
N ASN A 579 -52.81 22.52 -64.56
CA ASN A 579 -53.29 22.15 -65.89
C ASN A 579 -52.29 22.44 -67.03
N GLN A 580 -52.70 22.23 -68.29
CA GLN A 580 -51.86 22.37 -69.49
C GLN A 580 -52.59 23.08 -70.64
N ASP A 581 -53.45 24.04 -70.33
CA ASP A 581 -53.86 25.06 -71.28
C ASP A 581 -52.78 26.17 -71.40
N ASN A 582 -53.00 27.16 -72.26
CA ASN A 582 -52.22 28.41 -72.25
C ASN A 582 -53.13 29.64 -72.27
N GLU A 583 -54.45 29.44 -72.45
CA GLU A 583 -55.43 30.51 -72.60
C GLU A 583 -56.02 30.96 -71.23
N ASP A 584 -55.37 30.60 -70.11
CA ASP A 584 -55.74 30.86 -68.71
C ASP A 584 -54.60 31.46 -67.84
N ASP A 585 -54.43 31.05 -66.56
CA ASP A 585 -53.51 31.74 -65.62
C ASP A 585 -52.02 31.50 -65.92
N CYS A 586 -51.64 30.27 -66.27
CA CYS A 586 -50.26 29.89 -66.59
C CYS A 586 -50.10 29.33 -68.01
N LEU A 587 -49.04 29.73 -68.69
CA LEU A 587 -48.58 29.05 -69.90
C LEU A 587 -48.02 27.67 -69.54
N ASN A 588 -48.03 26.73 -70.49
CA ASN A 588 -47.37 25.40 -70.41
C ASN A 588 -45.84 25.45 -70.13
N SER A 589 -45.25 26.65 -70.08
CA SER A 589 -43.86 26.92 -69.67
C SER A 589 -43.71 27.36 -68.21
N CYS A 590 -44.80 27.34 -67.43
CA CYS A 590 -44.92 27.85 -66.07
C CYS A 590 -44.40 29.29 -65.90
N LEU A 591 -44.82 30.11 -66.87
CA LEU A 591 -44.79 31.56 -66.82
C LEU A 591 -46.24 32.03 -66.84
N ALA A 592 -46.59 33.04 -66.05
CA ALA A 592 -47.94 33.60 -66.10
C ALA A 592 -48.22 34.19 -67.49
N ALA A 593 -49.40 33.90 -68.07
CA ALA A 593 -49.82 34.49 -69.33
C ALA A 593 -49.93 36.01 -69.19
N SER A 594 -49.44 36.78 -70.17
CA SER A 594 -49.33 38.24 -70.06
C SER A 594 -49.17 38.96 -71.39
N CYS A 595 -50.13 39.83 -71.68
CA CYS A 595 -50.17 40.89 -72.70
C CYS A 595 -48.81 41.23 -73.35
N GLY A 596 -48.67 40.81 -74.60
CA GLY A 596 -47.48 40.92 -75.43
C GLY A 596 -46.67 39.63 -75.56
N ASP A 597 -47.18 38.48 -75.07
CA ASP A 597 -46.52 37.17 -75.21
C ASP A 597 -47.00 36.37 -76.45
N GLY A 598 -48.16 36.73 -77.00
CA GLY A 598 -48.77 36.12 -78.19
C GLY A 598 -49.93 35.16 -77.90
N VAL A 599 -50.39 35.05 -76.64
CA VAL A 599 -51.51 34.19 -76.22
C VAL A 599 -52.54 35.01 -75.45
N THR A 600 -53.66 35.34 -76.09
CA THR A 600 -54.79 36.03 -75.42
C THR A 600 -55.44 35.13 -74.38
N ARG A 601 -55.57 35.58 -73.14
CA ARG A 601 -56.40 34.90 -72.13
C ARG A 601 -57.89 34.87 -72.52
N VAL A 602 -58.50 33.69 -72.45
CA VAL A 602 -59.92 33.45 -72.76
C VAL A 602 -60.76 33.04 -71.55
N ASP A 603 -60.12 32.82 -70.41
CA ASP A 603 -60.76 32.45 -69.15
C ASP A 603 -61.49 33.63 -68.46
N LEU A 604 -61.01 34.86 -68.70
CA LEU A 604 -61.55 36.11 -68.16
C LEU A 604 -62.64 36.75 -69.04
N GLU A 605 -63.63 37.40 -68.43
CA GLU A 605 -64.61 38.22 -69.15
C GLU A 605 -64.16 39.68 -69.35
N ALA A 606 -64.67 40.31 -70.42
CA ALA A 606 -64.28 41.66 -70.84
C ALA A 606 -64.57 42.74 -69.77
N GLY A 607 -63.52 43.15 -69.05
CA GLY A 607 -63.57 44.12 -67.95
C GLY A 607 -63.02 43.58 -66.61
N GLU A 608 -62.58 42.33 -66.56
CA GLU A 608 -61.84 41.76 -65.42
C GLU A 608 -60.35 42.13 -65.48
N GLU A 609 -59.66 42.05 -64.32
CA GLU A 609 -58.26 42.46 -64.19
C GLU A 609 -57.35 41.37 -64.78
N GLY A 610 -56.69 41.68 -65.91
CA GLY A 610 -55.94 40.71 -66.72
C GLY A 610 -56.58 40.37 -68.08
N PHE A 611 -57.80 40.86 -68.37
CA PHE A 611 -58.45 40.64 -69.67
C PHE A 611 -57.78 41.41 -70.83
N GLU A 612 -57.62 40.74 -71.97
CA GLU A 612 -56.94 41.25 -73.17
C GLU A 612 -57.90 41.29 -74.38
N GLU A 613 -58.04 42.44 -75.05
CA GLU A 613 -58.89 42.56 -76.25
C GLU A 613 -58.16 42.14 -77.54
N CYS A 614 -56.83 42.18 -77.51
CA CYS A 614 -55.91 41.65 -78.53
C CYS A 614 -54.55 41.33 -77.90
N ASP A 615 -53.79 40.43 -78.53
CA ASP A 615 -52.34 40.26 -78.34
C ASP A 615 -51.73 40.01 -79.73
N ASP A 616 -50.57 40.61 -80.03
CA ASP A 616 -49.82 40.41 -81.27
C ASP A 616 -48.34 39.99 -81.06
N GLY A 617 -48.02 39.52 -79.85
CA GLY A 617 -46.72 38.98 -79.44
C GLY A 617 -45.66 40.05 -79.18
N ASN A 618 -46.07 41.29 -78.92
CA ASN A 618 -45.16 42.40 -78.68
C ASN A 618 -45.77 43.54 -77.84
N GLY A 619 -44.96 44.58 -77.58
CA GLY A 619 -45.32 45.73 -76.74
C GLY A 619 -44.95 47.09 -77.36
N ASP A 620 -44.98 47.18 -78.69
CA ASP A 620 -45.07 48.46 -79.39
C ASP A 620 -46.51 49.03 -79.24
N ASN A 621 -46.72 50.28 -79.65
CA ASN A 621 -48.06 50.87 -79.80
C ASN A 621 -48.27 51.36 -81.24
N GLY A 622 -47.31 51.17 -82.15
CA GLY A 622 -47.34 51.66 -83.52
C GLY A 622 -48.02 50.72 -84.53
N ASP A 623 -48.48 49.56 -84.12
CA ASP A 623 -48.99 48.47 -84.96
C ASP A 623 -50.46 48.10 -84.68
N ALA A 624 -50.78 46.83 -84.41
CA ALA A 624 -52.14 46.31 -84.51
C ALA A 624 -52.89 46.30 -83.17
N CYS A 625 -52.18 45.97 -82.09
CA CYS A 625 -52.62 46.13 -80.72
C CYS A 625 -51.80 47.25 -80.04
N LEU A 626 -52.30 47.79 -78.93
CA LEU A 626 -51.53 48.64 -78.02
C LEU A 626 -50.80 47.78 -76.99
N ALA A 627 -49.70 48.27 -76.41
CA ALA A 627 -48.93 47.61 -75.35
C ALA A 627 -49.65 47.47 -73.99
N ASN A 628 -50.97 47.66 -73.98
CA ASN A 628 -51.89 47.39 -72.88
C ASN A 628 -53.11 46.56 -73.34
N CYS A 629 -52.96 45.83 -74.45
CA CYS A 629 -53.90 44.88 -75.04
C CYS A 629 -55.28 45.45 -75.38
N GLN A 630 -55.27 46.61 -76.06
CA GLN A 630 -56.44 47.38 -76.52
C GLN A 630 -56.23 47.92 -77.96
N GLY A 631 -57.31 48.28 -78.65
CA GLY A 631 -57.26 48.77 -80.04
C GLY A 631 -56.90 50.27 -80.23
N ASN A 632 -56.32 50.61 -81.39
CA ASN A 632 -55.83 51.95 -81.78
C ASN A 632 -56.92 52.93 -82.30
N THR A 633 -56.61 54.24 -82.44
CA THR A 633 -57.58 55.28 -82.88
C THR A 633 -56.93 56.55 -83.49
N CYS A 634 -57.13 56.80 -84.79
CA CYS A 634 -56.75 58.04 -85.52
C CYS A 634 -57.08 59.35 -84.77
N GLY A 635 -56.10 60.26 -84.69
CA GLY A 635 -56.19 61.57 -84.05
C GLY A 635 -55.58 61.63 -82.63
N ASP A 636 -54.81 60.63 -82.22
CA ASP A 636 -54.26 60.50 -80.85
C ASP A 636 -52.82 61.01 -80.68
N GLY A 637 -52.11 61.27 -81.78
CA GLY A 637 -50.71 61.72 -81.80
C GLY A 637 -49.71 60.69 -82.34
N PHE A 638 -50.14 59.47 -82.66
CA PHE A 638 -49.32 58.39 -83.21
C PHE A 638 -49.76 58.03 -84.63
N LEU A 639 -48.80 57.65 -85.49
CA LEU A 639 -49.06 57.29 -86.88
C LEU A 639 -48.99 55.77 -87.05
N HIS A 640 -50.14 55.11 -86.97
CA HIS A 640 -50.22 53.64 -86.91
C HIS A 640 -49.92 53.00 -88.27
N GLY A 641 -48.91 52.12 -88.28
CA GLY A 641 -48.16 51.66 -89.44
C GLY A 641 -48.93 50.75 -90.41
N GLY A 642 -49.84 51.33 -91.20
CA GLY A 642 -50.68 50.60 -92.15
C GLY A 642 -52.18 50.78 -91.91
N ALA A 643 -52.56 51.42 -90.79
CA ALA A 643 -53.91 51.94 -90.57
C ALA A 643 -54.08 53.36 -91.14
N GLU A 644 -53.05 54.22 -91.01
CA GLU A 644 -53.15 55.68 -91.21
C GLU A 644 -52.05 56.25 -92.17
N GLU A 645 -52.30 57.41 -92.78
CA GLU A 645 -51.36 58.05 -93.75
C GLU A 645 -50.69 59.35 -93.23
N CYS A 646 -51.28 60.01 -92.22
CA CYS A 646 -50.64 60.92 -91.27
C CYS A 646 -51.46 60.96 -89.98
N ASP A 647 -50.86 61.47 -88.90
CA ASP A 647 -51.57 61.91 -87.71
C ASP A 647 -50.98 63.27 -87.28
N ASP A 648 -51.81 64.21 -86.82
CA ASP A 648 -51.38 65.50 -86.25
C ASP A 648 -51.97 65.81 -84.87
N GLY A 649 -52.33 64.75 -84.12
CA GLY A 649 -52.78 64.80 -82.73
C GLY A 649 -54.19 65.34 -82.54
N ASN A 650 -55.00 65.39 -83.59
CA ASN A 650 -56.41 65.76 -83.54
C ASN A 650 -57.20 65.26 -84.78
N GLN A 651 -58.44 65.73 -84.95
CA GLN A 651 -59.34 65.35 -86.07
C GLN A 651 -59.98 66.56 -86.80
N GLU A 652 -59.43 67.78 -86.63
CA GLU A 652 -59.76 68.92 -87.51
C GLU A 652 -59.09 68.74 -88.89
N ALA A 653 -59.09 69.76 -89.75
CA ALA A 653 -58.55 69.64 -91.11
C ALA A 653 -58.04 70.96 -91.68
N GLY A 654 -56.86 70.90 -92.32
CA GLY A 654 -56.21 72.03 -93.01
C GLY A 654 -55.06 72.70 -92.26
N ASP A 655 -54.66 72.13 -91.13
CA ASP A 655 -53.54 72.51 -90.28
C ASP A 655 -52.33 71.56 -90.40
N GLY A 656 -52.55 70.26 -90.60
CA GLY A 656 -51.51 69.30 -91.04
C GLY A 656 -52.06 68.12 -91.82
N CYS A 657 -53.04 67.44 -91.21
CA CYS A 657 -53.70 66.24 -91.68
C CYS A 657 -55.21 66.52 -91.96
N ASP A 658 -56.01 65.48 -92.18
CA ASP A 658 -57.48 65.53 -92.20
C ASP A 658 -58.04 64.52 -91.19
N GLY A 659 -59.28 64.71 -90.74
CA GLY A 659 -59.93 63.82 -89.76
C GLY A 659 -60.23 62.37 -90.22
N ASN A 660 -59.60 61.90 -91.30
CA ASN A 660 -59.46 60.48 -91.67
C ASN A 660 -57.97 60.15 -92.01
N CYS A 661 -57.05 60.89 -91.39
CA CYS A 661 -55.61 60.71 -91.36
C CYS A 661 -54.87 60.85 -92.73
N ARG A 662 -55.02 61.99 -93.48
CA ARG A 662 -54.34 62.34 -94.79
C ARG A 662 -53.84 63.82 -94.99
N ASN A 663 -52.85 64.11 -95.89
CA ASN A 663 -51.96 65.33 -95.93
C ASN A 663 -52.25 66.50 -96.96
N GLU A 664 -51.77 67.77 -96.74
CA GLU A 664 -51.98 69.01 -97.61
C GLU A 664 -50.73 69.96 -97.96
N VAL A 665 -50.89 71.12 -98.70
CA VAL A 665 -49.80 72.02 -99.29
C VAL A 665 -50.12 73.56 -99.46
N ARG A 666 -49.14 74.52 -99.51
CA ARG A 666 -49.30 76.04 -99.58
C ARG A 666 -48.29 76.90 -100.47
N CYS A 667 -48.55 78.21 -100.79
CA CYS A 667 -47.67 79.14 -101.61
C CYS A 667 -47.51 80.63 -101.11
N GLN A 668 -46.51 81.41 -101.63
CA GLN A 668 -46.32 82.87 -101.33
C GLN A 668 -45.69 83.73 -102.49
N ARG A 669 -46.10 85.01 -102.68
CA ARG A 669 -45.58 85.97 -103.71
C ARG A 669 -44.72 87.12 -103.13
N LEU A 670 -43.64 87.52 -103.82
CA LEU A 670 -42.67 88.54 -103.38
C LEU A 670 -42.48 89.77 -104.30
N GLY A 671 -43.00 89.78 -105.53
CA GLY A 671 -43.03 90.98 -106.39
C GLY A 671 -41.90 91.11 -107.41
N TRP A 672 -41.76 92.30 -108.02
CA TRP A 672 -40.83 92.55 -109.14
C TRP A 672 -39.45 93.05 -108.67
N LYS A 673 -38.37 92.61 -109.33
CA LYS A 673 -36.96 92.98 -109.06
C LYS A 673 -36.18 93.16 -110.38
N SER A 674 -35.15 94.02 -110.37
CA SER A 674 -34.18 94.20 -111.47
C SER A 674 -32.76 94.42 -110.93
N GLY A 675 -31.76 94.19 -111.78
CA GLY A 675 -30.34 94.40 -111.46
C GLY A 675 -29.78 93.38 -110.46
N ASN A 676 -28.58 93.71 -109.95
CA ASN A 676 -27.80 92.87 -109.03
C ASN A 676 -28.32 92.93 -107.57
N ALA A 677 -29.65 92.92 -107.40
CA ALA A 677 -30.32 92.79 -106.10
C ALA A 677 -30.16 91.37 -105.52
N ASN A 678 -30.59 91.15 -104.27
CA ASN A 678 -30.64 89.80 -103.70
C ASN A 678 -31.92 89.05 -104.17
N TRP A 679 -31.73 87.86 -104.74
CA TRP A 679 -32.77 87.01 -105.34
C TRP A 679 -33.14 85.77 -104.51
N GLY A 680 -32.72 85.67 -103.24
CA GLY A 680 -33.14 84.60 -102.34
C GLY A 680 -34.62 84.70 -101.90
N CYS A 681 -35.30 83.55 -101.82
CA CYS A 681 -36.53 83.38 -101.05
C CYS A 681 -36.23 83.39 -99.54
N PRO A 682 -37.08 83.98 -98.68
CA PRO A 682 -36.91 83.92 -97.23
C PRO A 682 -37.51 82.64 -96.62
N GLY A 683 -36.89 82.12 -95.55
CA GLY A 683 -37.50 81.20 -94.58
C GLY A 683 -38.10 79.90 -95.15
N GLY A 684 -37.26 78.91 -95.44
CA GLY A 684 -37.69 77.56 -95.87
C GLY A 684 -38.17 77.46 -97.31
N LEU A 685 -38.89 78.48 -97.80
CA LEU A 685 -39.48 78.50 -99.12
C LEU A 685 -38.43 78.54 -100.24
N ARG A 686 -38.72 77.84 -101.34
CA ARG A 686 -37.92 77.75 -102.57
C ARG A 686 -38.68 78.33 -103.77
N MET A 687 -38.02 78.56 -104.90
CA MET A 687 -38.75 78.80 -106.15
C MET A 687 -39.48 77.50 -106.57
N PRO A 688 -40.71 77.59 -107.11
CA PRO A 688 -41.40 76.42 -107.67
C PRO A 688 -40.62 75.85 -108.87
N THR A 689 -40.65 74.52 -109.01
CA THR A 689 -40.15 73.83 -110.21
C THR A 689 -41.11 74.00 -111.40
N ARG A 690 -40.69 73.53 -112.58
CA ARG A 690 -41.48 73.59 -113.83
C ARG A 690 -42.91 73.04 -113.66
N ASP A 691 -43.04 71.92 -112.94
CA ASP A 691 -44.29 71.17 -112.85
C ASP A 691 -45.20 71.66 -111.72
N GLU A 692 -44.69 72.52 -110.84
CA GLU A 692 -45.42 73.14 -109.72
C GLU A 692 -46.04 74.49 -110.09
N TRP A 693 -45.81 75.00 -111.31
CA TRP A 693 -46.35 76.30 -111.75
C TRP A 693 -47.88 76.40 -111.57
N ASN A 694 -48.61 75.33 -111.85
CA ASN A 694 -50.07 75.31 -111.69
C ASN A 694 -50.50 75.39 -110.22
N LYS A 695 -49.66 74.99 -109.26
CA LYS A 695 -49.92 75.10 -107.81
C LYS A 695 -49.78 76.54 -107.29
N VAL A 696 -49.17 77.45 -108.06
CA VAL A 696 -48.97 78.86 -107.66
C VAL A 696 -49.90 79.86 -108.35
N ASP A 697 -50.86 79.43 -109.17
CA ASP A 697 -51.83 80.37 -109.79
C ASP A 697 -52.63 81.22 -108.76
N PRO A 698 -53.06 80.68 -107.59
CA PRO A 698 -53.68 81.49 -106.52
C PRO A 698 -52.79 82.63 -106.01
N CYS A 699 -51.47 82.51 -106.17
CA CYS A 699 -50.48 83.50 -105.78
C CYS A 699 -50.21 84.59 -106.86
N ILE A 700 -50.86 84.57 -108.04
CA ILE A 700 -50.58 85.50 -109.18
C ILE A 700 -51.72 86.50 -109.45
N THR A 701 -51.41 87.81 -109.44
CA THR A 701 -52.40 88.89 -109.62
C THR A 701 -52.75 89.17 -111.08
N GLU A 702 -54.01 89.54 -111.36
CA GLU A 702 -54.52 89.81 -112.72
C GLU A 702 -53.83 91.02 -113.41
N GLY A 703 -53.30 91.97 -112.64
CA GLY A 703 -52.52 93.09 -113.17
C GLY A 703 -51.17 92.67 -113.75
N ASP A 704 -50.52 91.66 -113.16
CA ASP A 704 -49.28 91.09 -113.69
C ASP A 704 -49.56 90.27 -114.97
N ARG A 705 -50.64 89.48 -114.96
CA ARG A 705 -51.10 88.62 -116.08
C ARG A 705 -51.27 89.37 -117.41
N ASN A 706 -51.60 90.66 -117.38
CA ASN A 706 -51.87 91.47 -118.58
C ASN A 706 -50.65 92.17 -119.21
N ARG A 707 -49.44 92.05 -118.65
CA ARG A 707 -48.23 92.68 -119.22
C ARG A 707 -47.49 91.84 -120.28
N PHE A 708 -47.91 90.59 -120.52
CA PHE A 708 -47.13 89.61 -121.27
C PHE A 708 -47.97 88.78 -122.25
N SER A 709 -47.39 88.44 -123.41
CA SER A 709 -47.99 87.46 -124.32
C SER A 709 -47.67 86.05 -123.86
N TYR A 710 -48.71 85.24 -123.66
CA TYR A 710 -48.60 83.91 -123.08
C TYR A 710 -47.91 82.91 -124.01
N HIS A 711 -46.69 82.53 -123.64
CA HIS A 711 -46.15 81.20 -123.94
C HIS A 711 -45.68 80.57 -122.62
N HIS A 712 -46.07 79.31 -122.39
CA HIS A 712 -45.69 78.55 -121.20
C HIS A 712 -44.25 78.05 -121.32
N ASP A 713 -43.29 78.95 -121.10
CA ASP A 713 -41.92 78.65 -120.63
C ASP A 713 -41.12 79.95 -120.43
N VAL A 714 -40.12 79.91 -119.54
CA VAL A 714 -39.09 80.96 -119.27
C VAL A 714 -39.57 82.20 -118.47
N ALA A 715 -38.70 82.71 -117.60
CA ALA A 715 -38.84 84.01 -116.96
C ALA A 715 -38.69 85.14 -118.00
N ILE A 716 -39.77 85.91 -118.23
CA ILE A 716 -39.84 86.83 -119.37
C ILE A 716 -39.02 88.11 -119.13
N SER A 717 -37.84 88.18 -119.75
CA SER A 717 -37.11 89.44 -119.92
C SER A 717 -37.70 90.27 -121.06
N VAL A 718 -38.01 91.53 -120.80
CA VAL A 718 -38.62 92.47 -121.75
C VAL A 718 -37.57 93.07 -122.71
N GLY A 719 -36.75 92.22 -123.34
CA GLY A 719 -35.49 92.68 -123.95
C GLY A 719 -34.81 91.80 -125.00
N GLY A 720 -35.46 90.78 -125.56
CA GLY A 720 -34.93 90.03 -126.72
C GLY A 720 -33.71 89.13 -126.46
N CYS A 721 -33.30 88.94 -125.21
CA CYS A 721 -32.24 88.00 -124.83
C CYS A 721 -32.81 86.62 -124.47
N ASN A 722 -32.55 85.61 -125.31
CA ASN A 722 -32.91 84.20 -125.07
C ASN A 722 -32.00 83.54 -124.01
N CYS A 723 -31.99 84.06 -122.79
CA CYS A 723 -31.29 83.46 -121.65
C CYS A 723 -32.06 82.21 -121.15
N LYS A 724 -31.49 81.01 -121.33
CA LYS A 724 -32.03 79.75 -120.78
C LYS A 724 -31.60 79.55 -119.33
N TRP A 725 -32.50 78.98 -118.53
CA TRP A 725 -32.31 78.81 -117.08
C TRP A 725 -31.31 77.70 -116.70
N ASN A 726 -30.57 77.92 -115.61
CA ASN A 726 -29.75 76.95 -114.91
C ASN A 726 -29.74 77.34 -113.42
N GLY A 727 -30.04 76.40 -112.51
CA GLY A 727 -30.16 76.66 -111.08
C GLY A 727 -28.89 77.20 -110.40
N GLY A 728 -27.70 77.01 -111.00
CA GLY A 728 -26.43 77.47 -110.43
C GLY A 728 -26.13 78.97 -110.51
N TRP A 729 -27.05 79.82 -110.98
CA TRP A 729 -26.76 81.23 -111.33
C TRP A 729 -27.17 82.28 -110.27
N CYS A 730 -27.62 81.87 -109.08
CA CYS A 730 -27.80 82.81 -107.96
C CYS A 730 -26.48 83.10 -107.23
N GLY A 731 -26.06 84.38 -107.21
CA GLY A 731 -25.06 84.88 -106.25
C GLY A 731 -23.61 85.06 -106.75
N GLN A 732 -23.31 84.84 -108.03
CA GLN A 732 -21.97 85.13 -108.58
C GLN A 732 -21.90 86.46 -109.35
N GLN A 733 -20.70 87.06 -109.38
CA GLN A 733 -20.41 88.25 -110.17
C GLN A 733 -20.47 87.96 -111.67
N SER A 734 -20.74 89.01 -112.46
CA SER A 734 -20.92 88.90 -113.90
C SER A 734 -19.61 88.58 -114.65
N ILE A 735 -19.41 87.30 -114.95
CA ILE A 735 -18.38 86.83 -115.90
C ILE A 735 -18.68 87.43 -117.29
N GLU A 736 -17.64 87.91 -117.99
CA GLU A 736 -17.80 88.67 -119.23
C GLU A 736 -18.55 87.90 -120.34
N THR A 737 -19.64 88.49 -120.83
CA THR A 737 -20.32 88.05 -122.04
C THR A 737 -19.50 88.39 -123.29
N ILE A 738 -19.20 87.35 -124.07
CA ILE A 738 -19.26 87.33 -125.54
C ILE A 738 -18.82 88.64 -126.22
N ARG A 739 -17.51 88.85 -126.40
CA ARG A 739 -16.87 89.93 -127.22
C ARG A 739 -17.73 91.20 -127.43
N GLY A 740 -18.15 91.88 -126.36
CA GLY A 740 -19.00 93.07 -126.52
C GLY A 740 -19.66 93.65 -125.25
N GLY A 741 -19.78 92.88 -124.17
CA GLY A 741 -20.02 93.42 -122.81
C GLY A 741 -21.38 94.08 -122.55
N ARG A 742 -22.48 93.31 -122.61
CA ARG A 742 -23.78 93.62 -121.94
C ARG A 742 -24.44 92.31 -121.45
N MET A 743 -25.26 92.39 -120.40
CA MET A 743 -25.56 91.24 -119.51
C MET A 743 -27.08 91.07 -119.24
N CYS A 744 -27.52 89.85 -118.88
CA CYS A 744 -28.95 89.53 -118.72
C CYS A 744 -29.60 90.08 -117.43
N GLY A 745 -28.82 90.67 -116.50
CA GLY A 745 -29.32 91.20 -115.21
C GLY A 745 -29.99 92.58 -115.30
N ASP A 746 -29.88 93.28 -116.44
CA ASP A 746 -30.31 94.67 -116.60
C ASP A 746 -31.84 94.85 -116.85
N TYR A 747 -32.66 93.84 -116.50
CA TYR A 747 -34.11 93.78 -116.80
C TYR A 747 -34.95 93.34 -115.59
N ASP A 748 -36.21 93.80 -115.49
CA ASP A 748 -37.17 93.42 -114.43
C ASP A 748 -37.74 91.99 -114.60
N GLN A 749 -37.91 91.26 -113.48
CA GLN A 749 -38.57 89.94 -113.41
C GLN A 749 -39.44 89.80 -112.13
N LEU A 750 -40.45 88.92 -112.15
CA LEU A 750 -41.37 88.64 -111.03
C LEU A 750 -40.89 87.46 -110.17
N HIS A 751 -41.15 87.50 -108.87
CA HIS A 751 -40.59 86.58 -107.87
C HIS A 751 -41.69 86.01 -106.94
N ILE A 752 -41.74 84.67 -106.83
CA ILE A 752 -42.74 83.85 -106.09
C ILE A 752 -42.02 82.61 -105.53
N CYS A 753 -42.44 82.13 -104.35
CA CYS A 753 -41.86 80.98 -103.65
C CYS A 753 -42.94 80.01 -103.12
N VAL A 754 -42.56 78.75 -102.87
CA VAL A 754 -43.39 77.64 -102.37
C VAL A 754 -42.67 76.84 -101.30
N ASN A 755 -43.42 76.03 -100.55
CA ASN A 755 -42.89 74.94 -99.73
C ASN A 755 -42.94 73.66 -100.57
#